data_AF-A0AAN0IY63-F1
#
_entry.id   AF-A0AAN0IY63-F1
#
_cell.length_a   1.000
_cell.length_b   1.000
_cell.length_c   1.000
_cell.angle_alpha   90.00
_cell.angle_beta   90.00
_cell.angle_gamma   90.00
#
_symmetry.space_group_name_H-M   'P 1'
#
loop_
_entity.id
_entity.type
_entity.pdbx_description
1 polymer ?
#
loop_
_entity_poly.entity_id
_entity_poly.type
_entity_poly.pdbx_seq_one_letter_code
_entity_poly.pdbx_strand_id
1 'polypeptide(L)'
;MEETDTAPARKAGDEWQLRGPLTYLPKSEEQVVKMVSPIIITPGHAVRLRARQAFTDAKGIYRCTGEEWLVRDIGAYLPDVYEEVVEEVDAYTLTPNNALHIRANCNFTDQFGRGRRIGEEWLVKYDDTESYIPDVTEEVVNEVQLTVLSHHQYCVVVNPLGDDGRPRLGCRELRKGPKTFFLHPGEKFERGIQDAIILESDEALLVTAQEEFDDDTEDGSKVHRTPGDRWMIHGPTDYIPRTEIGNIQRRKATPLNENEGIYVRNVQSGQVRAILGPQSYLLQAAEELYEKELTPLAEEILKEGGGVGDASIRKIAYFDGAKDPSLFKGNKRDKTRVVTYRCPSNCAVQVYNYIEKTARVLFGPDLVVLDPHENFNVLSLSAGKPKKENALKTICLMLGPDFISDHITVETSDHARLKIAVSMNNEFRVERGNPESEAMLFSVPDFIGFACREVGVSKVRGKVASIPFEQFHKHSADIITAAVFGKNADGEVNKEVIFTANNLVITNIDIQSIEPIDYHMRDSLSKSVQMTIEISTKSIERSAQHEAQRTEQKAKGELERQKLQNEKEAEEARKELLELQAVAAAVESTGQAKAEAQAQAERLLIEGQSAIELAKLKAESTRIEMEAELTCQTKMQEAEVQFLREQSELQIKRAKDLSNIEVSKFSTLVSSMGKQTISRIAKAGPESKARLLQSLGIQSVLITDGKTPINMIGNQTGGYATTYAP
;
A
#
# COMPACT_ATOMS: atom_id res chain seq x y z
N MET A 1 59.70 100.59 -90.74
CA MET A 1 59.88 100.26 -92.17
C MET A 1 58.64 100.73 -92.88
N GLU A 2 58.84 101.52 -93.92
CA GLU A 2 57.81 102.11 -94.78
C GLU A 2 56.92 101.02 -95.40
N GLU A 3 55.61 101.28 -95.46
CA GLU A 3 54.61 100.42 -96.09
C GLU A 3 54.90 100.31 -97.59
N THR A 4 55.35 99.13 -98.05
CA THR A 4 55.20 98.73 -99.44
C THR A 4 53.73 98.37 -99.70
N ASP A 5 53.14 99.14 -100.59
CA ASP A 5 51.75 99.15 -101.03
C ASP A 5 51.42 97.92 -101.89
N THR A 6 51.23 96.77 -101.24
CA THR A 6 50.56 95.60 -101.84
C THR A 6 49.52 95.06 -100.87
N ALA A 7 48.56 95.90 -100.49
CA ALA A 7 47.37 95.44 -99.78
C ALA A 7 46.38 94.80 -100.78
N PRO A 8 45.84 93.60 -100.50
CA PRO A 8 44.83 92.99 -101.35
C PRO A 8 43.57 93.87 -101.42
N ALA A 9 42.94 93.98 -102.59
CA ALA A 9 41.69 94.74 -102.76
C ALA A 9 40.58 94.12 -101.91
N ARG A 10 40.11 94.85 -100.89
CA ARG A 10 39.09 94.40 -99.94
C ARG A 10 37.69 94.80 -100.41
N LYS A 11 36.72 93.93 -100.22
CA LYS A 11 35.30 94.17 -100.55
C LYS A 11 34.51 94.56 -99.29
N ALA A 12 33.37 95.20 -99.51
CA ALA A 12 32.46 95.56 -98.42
C ALA A 12 31.96 94.29 -97.70
N GLY A 13 32.18 94.22 -96.39
CA GLY A 13 31.81 93.07 -95.55
C GLY A 13 32.95 92.08 -95.30
N ASP A 14 34.14 92.28 -95.88
CA ASP A 14 35.32 91.48 -95.55
C ASP A 14 35.77 91.79 -94.12
N GLU A 15 36.05 90.74 -93.35
CA GLU A 15 36.63 90.85 -92.01
C GLU A 15 38.09 90.37 -92.09
N TRP A 16 39.04 91.11 -91.51
CA TRP A 16 40.45 90.72 -91.45
C TRP A 16 41.05 91.12 -90.09
N GLN A 17 42.09 90.40 -89.67
CA GLN A 17 42.78 90.65 -88.41
C GLN A 17 44.09 91.41 -88.65
N LEU A 18 44.34 92.44 -87.84
CA LEU A 18 45.63 93.12 -87.76
C LEU A 18 46.40 92.55 -86.57
N ARG A 19 47.43 91.72 -86.82
CA ARG A 19 48.21 91.04 -85.77
C ARG A 19 49.27 91.98 -85.20
N GLY A 20 49.30 92.16 -83.88
CA GLY A 20 50.29 93.00 -83.20
C GLY A 20 51.70 92.38 -83.15
N PRO A 21 52.73 93.16 -82.74
CA PRO A 21 52.64 94.54 -82.24
C PRO A 21 52.63 95.59 -83.37
N LEU A 22 51.53 96.33 -83.49
CA LEU A 22 51.39 97.47 -84.41
C LEU A 22 50.50 98.55 -83.80
N THR A 23 50.72 99.80 -84.18
CA THR A 23 49.83 100.91 -83.82
C THR A 23 48.76 101.06 -84.90
N TYR A 24 47.51 100.78 -84.56
CA TYR A 24 46.40 100.92 -85.51
C TYR A 24 46.05 102.39 -85.73
N LEU A 25 46.10 102.83 -86.98
CA LEU A 25 45.63 104.14 -87.40
C LEU A 25 44.23 103.96 -88.02
N PRO A 26 43.16 104.50 -87.39
CA PRO A 26 41.80 104.28 -87.86
C PRO A 26 41.57 104.92 -89.24
N LYS A 27 41.09 104.12 -90.20
CA LYS A 27 40.66 104.56 -91.54
C LYS A 27 39.15 104.72 -91.59
N SER A 28 38.63 105.63 -92.41
CA SER A 28 37.19 105.89 -92.55
C SER A 28 36.38 104.73 -93.13
N GLU A 29 37.06 103.81 -93.81
CA GLU A 29 36.47 102.64 -94.50
C GLU A 29 36.42 101.39 -93.60
N GLU A 30 37.06 101.44 -92.42
CA GLU A 30 37.27 100.27 -91.55
C GLU A 30 36.56 100.46 -90.20
N GLN A 31 35.82 99.44 -89.76
CA GLN A 31 35.18 99.43 -88.44
C GLN A 31 35.83 98.35 -87.57
N VAL A 32 36.27 98.72 -86.37
CA VAL A 32 36.80 97.75 -85.39
C VAL A 32 35.64 96.94 -84.83
N VAL A 33 35.53 95.67 -85.23
CA VAL A 33 34.46 94.75 -84.80
C VAL A 33 34.70 94.27 -83.36
N LYS A 34 35.90 93.75 -83.07
CA LYS A 34 36.26 93.18 -81.75
C LYS A 34 37.78 93.15 -81.57
N MET A 35 38.24 93.33 -80.33
CA MET A 35 39.61 93.01 -79.92
C MET A 35 39.70 91.53 -79.52
N VAL A 36 40.57 90.76 -80.18
CA VAL A 36 40.76 89.33 -79.92
C VAL A 36 42.01 89.14 -79.06
N SER A 37 41.86 88.52 -77.88
CA SER A 37 42.96 88.10 -77.03
C SER A 37 43.43 86.68 -77.41
N PRO A 38 44.73 86.39 -77.34
CA PRO A 38 45.21 85.03 -77.54
C PRO A 38 44.76 84.12 -76.39
N ILE A 39 44.48 82.86 -76.72
CA ILE A 39 44.17 81.78 -75.78
C ILE A 39 45.49 81.07 -75.44
N ILE A 40 45.74 80.83 -74.16
CA ILE A 40 46.97 80.17 -73.71
C ILE A 40 46.72 78.67 -73.66
N ILE A 41 47.32 77.94 -74.60
CA ILE A 41 47.26 76.47 -74.67
C ILE A 41 48.45 75.92 -73.88
N THR A 42 48.18 75.31 -72.73
CA THR A 42 49.16 74.59 -71.90
C THR A 42 49.27 73.12 -72.34
N PRO A 43 50.34 72.40 -71.95
CA PRO A 43 50.43 70.96 -72.20
C PRO A 43 49.22 70.23 -71.60
N GLY A 44 48.54 69.40 -72.40
CA GLY A 44 47.32 68.70 -71.99
C GLY A 44 46.05 69.54 -72.07
N HIS A 45 46.09 70.73 -72.69
CA HIS A 45 44.91 71.50 -73.06
C HIS A 45 44.87 71.62 -74.59
N ALA A 46 43.66 71.68 -75.14
CA ALA A 46 43.42 71.94 -76.55
C ALA A 46 42.23 72.90 -76.71
N VAL A 47 42.18 73.60 -77.84
CA VAL A 47 41.06 74.50 -78.15
C VAL A 47 40.30 73.94 -79.33
N ARG A 48 38.99 73.72 -79.16
CA ARG A 48 38.09 73.31 -80.24
C ARG A 48 37.61 74.55 -80.97
N LEU A 49 37.90 74.58 -82.26
CA LEU A 49 37.51 75.66 -83.17
C LEU A 49 36.46 75.15 -84.14
N ARG A 50 35.59 76.07 -84.59
CA ARG A 50 34.62 75.87 -85.65
C ARG A 50 34.81 76.92 -86.74
N ALA A 51 34.83 76.50 -87.99
CA ALA A 51 34.89 77.43 -89.13
C ALA A 51 33.54 78.14 -89.32
N ARG A 52 33.52 79.47 -89.27
CA ARG A 52 32.33 80.29 -89.57
C ARG A 52 32.01 80.37 -91.05
N GLN A 53 33.04 80.30 -91.89
CA GLN A 53 32.97 80.30 -93.36
C GLN A 53 34.07 79.39 -93.91
N ALA A 54 34.03 79.06 -95.19
CA ALA A 54 35.08 78.26 -95.81
C ALA A 54 36.35 79.11 -96.02
N PHE A 55 37.46 78.72 -95.39
CA PHE A 55 38.75 79.42 -95.49
C PHE A 55 39.89 78.40 -95.39
N THR A 56 41.12 78.87 -95.62
CA THR A 56 42.33 78.05 -95.40
C THR A 56 42.95 78.45 -94.07
N ASP A 57 43.10 77.49 -93.16
CA ASP A 57 43.62 77.74 -91.81
C ASP A 57 45.13 78.10 -91.82
N ALA A 58 45.65 78.49 -90.65
CA ALA A 58 47.06 78.86 -90.49
C ALA A 58 48.05 77.72 -90.79
N LYS A 59 47.58 76.46 -90.83
CA LYS A 59 48.37 75.27 -91.16
C LYS A 59 48.26 74.88 -92.64
N GLY A 60 47.52 75.65 -93.45
CA GLY A 60 47.33 75.41 -94.88
C GLY A 60 46.24 74.38 -95.19
N ILE A 61 45.40 74.00 -94.23
CA ILE A 61 44.30 73.05 -94.41
C ILE A 61 43.05 73.82 -94.82
N TYR A 62 42.39 73.37 -95.89
CA TYR A 62 41.12 73.94 -96.33
C TYR A 62 39.99 73.46 -95.40
N ARG A 63 39.31 74.40 -94.74
CA ARG A 63 38.22 74.14 -93.80
C ARG A 63 36.88 74.51 -94.41
N CYS A 64 35.89 73.64 -94.27
CA CYS A 64 34.52 73.90 -94.71
C CYS A 64 33.72 74.64 -93.64
N THR A 65 32.69 75.40 -94.05
CA THR A 65 31.79 76.08 -93.11
C THR A 65 31.15 75.07 -92.13
N GLY A 66 31.28 75.32 -90.83
CA GLY A 66 30.76 74.47 -89.76
C GLY A 66 31.65 73.28 -89.39
N GLU A 67 32.79 73.07 -90.07
CA GLU A 67 33.78 72.07 -89.68
C GLU A 67 34.40 72.42 -88.33
N GLU A 68 34.61 71.41 -87.47
CA GLU A 68 35.22 71.56 -86.16
C GLU A 68 36.53 70.77 -86.07
N TRP A 69 37.55 71.37 -85.44
CA TRP A 69 38.85 70.74 -85.24
C TRP A 69 39.51 71.21 -83.93
N LEU A 70 40.51 70.47 -83.47
CA LEU A 70 41.30 70.83 -82.29
C LEU A 70 42.64 71.46 -82.66
N VAL A 71 42.99 72.52 -81.95
CA VAL A 71 44.34 73.10 -81.95
C VAL A 71 45.06 72.69 -80.67
N ARG A 72 46.23 72.09 -80.84
CA ARG A 72 47.07 71.51 -79.76
C ARG A 72 48.45 72.16 -79.64
N ASP A 73 48.72 73.20 -80.43
CA ASP A 73 50.04 73.84 -80.44
C ASP A 73 50.23 74.61 -79.13
N ILE A 74 51.23 74.19 -78.34
CA ILE A 74 51.51 74.77 -77.03
C ILE A 74 51.94 76.24 -77.21
N GLY A 75 51.29 77.14 -76.47
CA GLY A 75 51.59 78.57 -76.50
C GLY A 75 50.35 79.44 -76.65
N ALA A 76 50.57 80.70 -76.98
CA ALA A 76 49.50 81.67 -77.22
C ALA A 76 48.92 81.46 -78.62
N TYR A 77 47.74 80.83 -78.72
CA TYR A 77 47.00 80.70 -79.96
C TYR A 77 46.10 81.92 -80.15
N LEU A 78 46.26 82.62 -81.26
CA LEU A 78 45.39 83.74 -81.63
C LEU A 78 44.40 83.27 -82.70
N PRO A 79 43.10 83.10 -82.38
CA PRO A 79 42.11 82.70 -83.36
C PRO A 79 42.05 83.67 -84.54
N ASP A 80 41.95 83.10 -85.75
CA ASP A 80 41.75 83.87 -86.97
C ASP A 80 40.30 84.35 -87.08
N VAL A 81 40.02 85.26 -88.01
CA VAL A 81 38.72 85.93 -88.17
C VAL A 81 37.56 84.95 -88.34
N TYR A 82 37.77 83.89 -89.12
CA TYR A 82 36.76 82.90 -89.43
C TYR A 82 36.76 81.71 -88.46
N GLU A 83 37.60 81.74 -87.43
CA GLU A 83 37.68 80.72 -86.39
C GLU A 83 36.83 81.11 -85.18
N GLU A 84 35.81 80.32 -84.91
CA GLU A 84 35.02 80.44 -83.70
C GLU A 84 35.52 79.47 -82.64
N VAL A 85 35.88 79.98 -81.47
CA VAL A 85 36.24 79.16 -80.32
C VAL A 85 34.96 78.58 -79.71
N VAL A 86 34.84 77.25 -79.75
CA VAL A 86 33.68 76.52 -79.23
C VAL A 86 33.89 76.19 -77.75
N GLU A 87 34.98 75.51 -77.44
CA GLU A 87 35.30 75.04 -76.08
C GLU A 87 36.81 74.83 -75.91
N GLU A 88 37.27 74.94 -74.66
CA GLU A 88 38.59 74.48 -74.23
C GLU A 88 38.44 73.03 -73.73
N VAL A 89 39.28 72.12 -74.22
CA VAL A 89 39.22 70.69 -73.95
C VAL A 89 40.47 70.27 -73.19
N ASP A 90 40.26 69.73 -72.00
CA ASP A 90 41.33 69.20 -71.15
C ASP A 90 41.62 67.73 -71.49
N ALA A 91 42.88 67.32 -71.34
CA ALA A 91 43.29 65.94 -71.50
C ALA A 91 42.82 65.06 -70.33
N TYR A 92 42.34 63.87 -70.66
CA TYR A 92 42.12 62.81 -69.68
C TYR A 92 43.46 62.25 -69.24
N THR A 93 43.71 62.25 -67.92
CA THR A 93 44.90 61.64 -67.35
C THR A 93 44.66 60.14 -67.15
N LEU A 94 45.41 59.33 -67.89
CA LEU A 94 45.38 57.88 -67.76
C LEU A 94 46.43 57.44 -66.75
N THR A 95 46.09 56.40 -66.03
CA THR A 95 46.88 55.70 -65.01
C THR A 95 46.85 54.22 -65.36
N PRO A 96 47.77 53.40 -64.83
CA PRO A 96 47.72 51.95 -65.04
C PRO A 96 46.40 51.29 -64.58
N ASN A 97 45.60 51.97 -63.76
CA ASN A 97 44.35 51.47 -63.19
C ASN A 97 43.09 51.90 -63.95
N ASN A 98 43.20 52.77 -64.96
CA ASN A 98 42.05 53.23 -65.75
C ASN A 98 42.38 53.21 -67.26
N ALA A 99 41.34 53.03 -68.06
CA ALA A 99 41.38 53.11 -69.51
C ALA A 99 40.19 53.93 -70.00
N LEU A 100 40.36 54.66 -71.11
CA LEU A 100 39.29 55.43 -71.72
C LEU A 100 38.57 54.58 -72.76
N HIS A 101 37.24 54.43 -72.64
CA HIS A 101 36.41 53.80 -73.66
C HIS A 101 35.92 54.85 -74.65
N ILE A 102 36.37 54.71 -75.90
CA ILE A 102 36.12 55.66 -76.99
C ILE A 102 35.28 54.99 -78.08
N ARG A 103 34.41 55.78 -78.70
CA ARG A 103 33.64 55.44 -79.89
C ARG A 103 33.94 56.42 -81.03
N ALA A 104 34.09 55.92 -82.25
CA ALA A 104 34.26 56.76 -83.44
C ALA A 104 32.92 57.26 -83.99
N ASN A 105 32.78 58.58 -84.18
CA ASN A 105 31.60 59.21 -84.77
C ASN A 105 31.65 59.28 -86.31
N CYS A 106 32.83 59.14 -86.91
CA CYS A 106 33.00 59.07 -88.36
C CYS A 106 34.17 58.13 -88.72
N ASN A 107 34.41 57.92 -90.02
CA ASN A 107 35.58 57.16 -90.46
C ASN A 107 36.80 58.09 -90.48
N PHE A 108 37.79 57.82 -89.65
CA PHE A 108 39.02 58.62 -89.58
C PHE A 108 40.21 57.74 -89.18
N THR A 109 41.41 58.31 -89.17
CA THR A 109 42.62 57.64 -88.66
C THR A 109 42.93 58.23 -87.30
N ASP A 110 43.02 57.39 -86.27
CA ASP A 110 43.28 57.83 -84.90
C ASP A 110 44.70 58.40 -84.72
N GLN A 111 44.95 58.98 -83.54
CA GLN A 111 46.24 59.58 -83.18
C GLN A 111 47.39 58.55 -83.17
N PHE A 112 47.07 57.26 -83.15
CA PHE A 112 48.00 56.13 -83.17
C PHE A 112 48.20 55.55 -84.58
N GLY A 113 47.61 56.16 -85.61
CA GLY A 113 47.74 55.73 -87.00
C GLY A 113 46.85 54.54 -87.40
N ARG A 114 45.84 54.18 -86.60
CA ARG A 114 44.89 53.09 -86.90
C ARG A 114 43.63 53.64 -87.54
N GLY A 115 43.20 53.03 -88.64
CA GLY A 115 41.95 53.39 -89.31
C GLY A 115 40.73 52.92 -88.52
N ARG A 116 39.89 53.86 -88.07
CA ARG A 116 38.67 53.60 -87.31
C ARG A 116 37.44 53.80 -88.18
N ARG A 117 36.46 52.91 -88.03
CA ARG A 117 35.15 53.03 -88.70
C ARG A 117 34.11 53.63 -87.77
N ILE A 118 33.10 54.27 -88.34
CA ILE A 118 31.96 54.81 -87.59
C ILE A 118 31.32 53.73 -86.71
N GLY A 119 31.09 54.06 -85.44
CA GLY A 119 30.54 53.16 -84.43
C GLY A 119 31.52 52.11 -83.89
N GLU A 120 32.77 52.08 -84.35
CA GLU A 120 33.80 51.23 -83.75
C GLU A 120 34.16 51.75 -82.35
N GLU A 121 34.30 50.84 -81.40
CA GLU A 121 34.63 51.14 -80.01
C GLU A 121 35.96 50.50 -79.61
N TRP A 122 36.80 51.22 -78.88
CA TRP A 122 38.08 50.70 -78.38
C TRP A 122 38.45 51.31 -77.03
N LEU A 123 39.49 50.75 -76.42
CA LEU A 123 40.08 51.28 -75.19
C LEU A 123 41.40 51.98 -75.50
N VAL A 124 41.61 53.15 -74.92
CA VAL A 124 42.92 53.80 -74.83
C VAL A 124 43.46 53.55 -73.44
N LYS A 125 44.65 52.93 -73.37
CA LYS A 125 45.28 52.53 -72.12
C LYS A 125 46.48 53.44 -71.82
N TYR A 126 46.94 53.39 -70.58
CA TYR A 126 48.18 54.06 -70.15
C TYR A 126 49.40 53.66 -71.01
N ASP A 127 49.46 52.41 -71.47
CA ASP A 127 50.54 51.92 -72.36
C ASP A 127 50.59 52.65 -73.71
N ASP A 128 49.46 53.20 -74.16
CA ASP A 128 49.36 53.93 -75.43
C ASP A 128 49.75 55.41 -75.24
N THR A 129 49.16 56.10 -74.25
CA THR A 129 49.45 57.50 -73.89
C THR A 129 49.14 57.79 -72.42
N GLU A 130 49.95 58.62 -71.75
CA GLU A 130 49.69 59.07 -70.37
C GLU A 130 48.54 60.10 -70.26
N SER A 131 48.40 60.97 -71.26
CA SER A 131 47.35 61.97 -71.34
C SER A 131 46.68 61.89 -72.70
N TYR A 132 45.37 61.71 -72.73
CA TYR A 132 44.61 61.57 -73.97
C TYR A 132 43.61 62.71 -74.14
N ILE A 133 43.71 63.45 -75.25
CA ILE A 133 42.72 64.45 -75.64
C ILE A 133 41.84 63.82 -76.74
N PRO A 134 40.55 63.55 -76.47
CA PRO A 134 39.63 63.04 -77.48
C PRO A 134 39.53 64.01 -78.65
N ASP A 135 39.60 63.49 -79.88
CA ASP A 135 39.40 64.31 -81.07
C ASP A 135 37.90 64.63 -81.29
N VAL A 136 37.59 65.60 -82.15
CA VAL A 136 36.20 65.97 -82.50
C VAL A 136 35.42 64.78 -83.08
N THR A 137 36.13 63.87 -83.73
CA THR A 137 35.59 62.65 -84.34
C THR A 137 35.41 61.50 -83.35
N GLU A 138 35.83 61.68 -82.09
CA GLU A 138 35.82 60.70 -81.03
C GLU A 138 34.81 61.09 -79.94
N GLU A 139 34.13 60.09 -79.40
CA GLU A 139 33.24 60.26 -78.26
C GLU A 139 33.72 59.39 -77.12
N VAL A 140 33.92 60.00 -75.94
CA VAL A 140 34.23 59.26 -74.71
C VAL A 140 32.94 58.67 -74.17
N VAL A 141 32.84 57.33 -74.19
CA VAL A 141 31.67 56.61 -73.71
C VAL A 141 31.75 56.42 -72.20
N ASN A 142 32.89 55.97 -71.68
CA ASN A 142 33.07 55.69 -70.26
C ASN A 142 34.55 55.60 -69.85
N GLU A 143 34.82 55.69 -68.55
CA GLU A 143 36.12 55.32 -67.95
C GLU A 143 36.05 53.89 -67.41
N VAL A 144 36.93 53.01 -67.88
CA VAL A 144 36.96 51.59 -67.50
C VAL A 144 38.06 51.36 -66.47
N GLN A 145 37.69 50.80 -65.32
CA GLN A 145 38.64 50.46 -64.27
C GLN A 145 39.31 49.11 -64.52
N LEU A 146 40.57 48.99 -64.09
CA LEU A 146 41.34 47.75 -64.14
C LEU A 146 40.69 46.69 -63.25
N THR A 147 40.34 45.54 -63.84
CA THR A 147 39.87 44.38 -63.08
C THR A 147 41.07 43.55 -62.64
N VAL A 148 41.17 43.32 -61.32
CA VAL A 148 42.23 42.52 -60.72
C VAL A 148 41.61 41.24 -60.14
N LEU A 149 42.06 40.08 -60.63
CA LEU A 149 41.71 38.78 -60.07
C LEU A 149 42.86 38.26 -59.21
N SER A 150 42.56 37.91 -57.96
CA SER A 150 43.49 37.24 -57.03
C SER A 150 43.61 35.74 -57.33
N HIS A 151 44.55 35.03 -56.68
CA HIS A 151 44.81 33.60 -56.89
C HIS A 151 43.57 32.69 -56.73
N HIS A 152 42.68 33.01 -55.77
CA HIS A 152 41.45 32.24 -55.51
C HIS A 152 40.22 32.92 -56.12
N GLN A 153 40.38 33.76 -57.13
CA GLN A 153 39.28 34.47 -57.77
C GLN A 153 39.20 34.15 -59.26
N TYR A 154 37.97 34.11 -59.76
CA TYR A 154 37.67 33.92 -61.16
C TYR A 154 36.48 34.79 -61.57
N CYS A 155 36.34 35.01 -62.87
CA CYS A 155 35.13 35.60 -63.41
C CYS A 155 34.78 34.95 -64.75
N VAL A 156 33.49 34.92 -65.06
CA VAL A 156 33.00 34.50 -66.38
C VAL A 156 32.64 35.77 -67.16
N VAL A 157 33.30 35.97 -68.28
CA VAL A 157 33.07 37.09 -69.20
C VAL A 157 32.19 36.61 -70.34
N VAL A 158 31.10 37.32 -70.57
CA VAL A 158 30.16 37.09 -71.68
C VAL A 158 30.57 37.98 -72.85
N ASN A 159 30.50 37.41 -74.05
CA ASN A 159 30.91 38.03 -75.31
C ASN A 159 32.39 38.44 -75.36
N PRO A 160 33.32 37.50 -75.08
CA PRO A 160 34.75 37.80 -75.11
C PRO A 160 35.19 38.30 -76.49
N LEU A 161 36.18 39.19 -76.51
CA LEU A 161 36.75 39.67 -77.75
C LEU A 161 37.52 38.52 -78.45
N GLY A 162 37.18 38.23 -79.70
CA GLY A 162 37.95 37.30 -80.53
C GLY A 162 39.23 37.95 -81.07
N ASP A 163 40.11 37.12 -81.64
CA ASP A 163 41.36 37.57 -82.29
C ASP A 163 41.13 38.60 -83.42
N ASP A 164 39.92 38.58 -84.00
CA ASP A 164 39.46 39.51 -85.04
C ASP A 164 39.09 40.91 -84.51
N GLY A 165 39.27 41.17 -83.21
CA GLY A 165 38.92 42.45 -82.57
C GLY A 165 37.42 42.71 -82.45
N ARG A 166 36.59 41.66 -82.55
CA ARG A 166 35.12 41.73 -82.44
C ARG A 166 34.59 40.84 -81.32
N PRO A 167 33.53 41.24 -80.60
CA PRO A 167 32.94 40.44 -79.53
C PRO A 167 32.24 39.20 -80.08
N ARG A 168 32.56 38.02 -79.53
CA ARG A 168 31.92 36.74 -79.89
C ARG A 168 30.59 36.61 -79.15
N LEU A 169 29.51 37.10 -79.74
CA LEU A 169 28.18 37.12 -79.12
C LEU A 169 27.71 35.72 -78.69
N GLY A 170 27.31 35.59 -77.43
CA GLY A 170 26.79 34.34 -76.84
C GLY A 170 27.86 33.40 -76.26
N CYS A 171 29.14 33.63 -76.55
CA CYS A 171 30.23 32.86 -75.96
C CYS A 171 30.54 33.31 -74.53
N ARG A 172 31.04 32.38 -73.71
CA ARG A 172 31.49 32.62 -72.34
C ARG A 172 32.96 32.27 -72.23
N GLU A 173 33.74 33.11 -71.55
CA GLU A 173 35.16 32.87 -71.28
C GLU A 173 35.41 32.90 -69.78
N LEU A 174 35.99 31.83 -69.25
CA LEU A 174 36.42 31.75 -67.86
C LEU A 174 37.83 32.33 -67.71
N ARG A 175 37.95 33.45 -66.98
CA ARG A 175 39.24 34.05 -66.62
C ARG A 175 39.57 33.71 -65.17
N LYS A 176 40.69 33.00 -64.96
CA LYS A 176 41.20 32.60 -63.64
C LYS A 176 42.35 33.51 -63.22
N GLY A 177 42.42 33.86 -61.93
CA GLY A 177 43.53 34.63 -61.39
C GLY A 177 44.81 33.81 -61.17
N PRO A 178 45.96 34.46 -60.89
CA PRO A 178 46.14 35.91 -60.81
C PRO A 178 46.20 36.55 -62.21
N LYS A 179 45.28 37.47 -62.52
CA LYS A 179 45.21 38.14 -63.83
C LYS A 179 44.66 39.54 -63.68
N THR A 180 45.29 40.50 -64.34
CA THR A 180 44.85 41.90 -64.43
C THR A 180 44.45 42.21 -65.87
N PHE A 181 43.25 42.73 -66.08
CA PHE A 181 42.75 43.06 -67.42
C PHE A 181 41.69 44.15 -67.37
N PHE A 182 41.45 44.81 -68.51
CA PHE A 182 40.30 45.69 -68.72
C PHE A 182 39.20 44.93 -69.45
N LEU A 183 37.94 45.20 -69.13
CA LEU A 183 36.83 44.70 -69.93
C LEU A 183 36.77 45.45 -71.25
N HIS A 184 36.87 44.72 -72.36
CA HIS A 184 36.77 45.32 -73.68
C HIS A 184 35.33 45.77 -73.98
N PRO A 185 35.12 46.72 -74.91
CA PRO A 185 33.80 47.13 -75.33
C PRO A 185 32.98 45.93 -75.82
N GLY A 186 31.80 45.74 -75.20
CA GLY A 186 30.92 44.59 -75.46
C GLY A 186 31.09 43.40 -74.50
N GLU A 187 32.20 43.33 -73.76
CA GLU A 187 32.40 42.34 -72.69
C GLU A 187 31.60 42.74 -71.44
N LYS A 188 30.96 41.75 -70.81
CA LYS A 188 30.24 41.94 -69.55
C LYS A 188 30.51 40.79 -68.61
N PHE A 189 30.53 41.05 -67.30
CA PHE A 189 30.54 39.98 -66.32
C PHE A 189 29.17 39.29 -66.27
N GLU A 190 29.18 37.96 -66.15
CA GLU A 190 27.94 37.21 -65.93
C GLU A 190 27.45 37.36 -64.47
N ARG A 191 28.34 37.17 -63.49
CA ARG A 191 28.03 37.22 -62.05
C ARG A 191 29.09 37.99 -61.23
N GLY A 192 29.81 38.90 -61.88
CA GLY A 192 30.95 39.63 -61.28
C GLY A 192 32.18 38.75 -61.02
N ILE A 193 33.04 39.21 -60.10
CA ILE A 193 34.19 38.46 -59.59
C ILE A 193 33.69 37.47 -58.53
N GLN A 194 34.05 36.20 -58.67
CA GLN A 194 33.67 35.11 -57.78
C GLN A 194 34.92 34.50 -57.13
N ASP A 195 34.77 34.04 -55.90
CA ASP A 195 35.81 33.31 -55.21
C ASP A 195 35.73 31.80 -55.55
N ALA A 196 36.88 31.14 -55.59
CA ALA A 196 37.00 29.71 -55.77
C ALA A 196 36.33 28.95 -54.62
N ILE A 197 35.75 27.79 -54.93
CA ILE A 197 35.09 26.95 -53.93
C ILE A 197 36.17 26.15 -53.22
N ILE A 198 36.44 26.50 -51.97
CA ILE A 198 37.40 25.81 -51.11
C ILE A 198 36.71 24.56 -50.55
N LEU A 199 37.27 23.38 -50.84
CA LEU A 199 36.81 22.10 -50.31
C LEU A 199 37.74 21.61 -49.21
N GLU A 200 37.18 21.31 -48.05
CA GLU A 200 37.88 20.64 -46.96
C GLU A 200 37.99 19.13 -47.22
N SER A 201 38.85 18.41 -46.48
CA SER A 201 39.06 16.97 -46.67
C SER A 201 37.81 16.11 -46.43
N ASP A 202 36.81 16.61 -45.71
CA ASP A 202 35.54 15.93 -45.45
C ASP A 202 34.41 16.40 -46.40
N GLU A 203 34.74 17.20 -47.41
CA GLU A 203 33.79 17.76 -48.36
C GLU A 203 34.07 17.32 -49.80
N ALA A 204 33.00 17.28 -50.58
CA ALA A 204 33.06 17.04 -52.01
C ALA A 204 31.98 17.83 -52.74
N LEU A 205 32.24 18.14 -54.02
CA LEU A 205 31.24 18.70 -54.91
C LEU A 205 30.72 17.61 -55.83
N LEU A 206 29.41 17.39 -55.81
CA LEU A 206 28.72 16.69 -56.87
C LEU A 206 28.47 17.68 -58.01
N VAL A 207 29.06 17.40 -59.17
CA VAL A 207 28.94 18.23 -60.37
C VAL A 207 28.25 17.46 -61.48
N THR A 208 27.51 18.18 -62.32
CA THR A 208 26.83 17.62 -63.49
C THR A 208 27.30 18.31 -64.77
N ALA A 209 27.70 17.55 -65.79
CA ALA A 209 28.05 18.13 -67.09
C ALA A 209 26.78 18.67 -67.78
N GLN A 210 26.83 19.91 -68.26
CA GLN A 210 25.78 20.51 -69.08
C GLN A 210 26.09 20.40 -70.57
N GLU A 211 27.38 20.51 -70.92
CA GLU A 211 27.90 20.38 -72.29
C GLU A 211 28.91 19.22 -72.36
N GLU A 212 29.22 18.76 -73.57
CA GLU A 212 30.25 17.75 -73.78
C GLU A 212 31.64 18.37 -73.69
N PHE A 213 32.53 17.77 -72.89
CA PHE A 213 33.91 18.24 -72.79
C PHE A 213 34.85 17.15 -72.27
N ASP A 214 36.14 17.34 -72.53
CA ASP A 214 37.19 16.49 -71.95
C ASP A 214 37.64 17.07 -70.60
N ASP A 215 37.34 16.32 -69.55
CA ASP A 215 37.68 16.67 -68.17
C ASP A 215 39.06 16.13 -67.82
N ASP A 216 39.90 16.96 -67.21
CA ASP A 216 41.19 16.54 -66.66
C ASP A 216 40.96 16.26 -65.17
N THR A 217 40.89 14.99 -64.80
CA THR A 217 40.73 14.57 -63.39
C THR A 217 41.92 14.96 -62.53
N GLU A 218 41.75 14.97 -61.20
CA GLU A 218 42.80 15.27 -60.22
C GLU A 218 44.05 14.37 -60.39
N ASP A 219 43.89 13.14 -60.88
CA ASP A 219 44.97 12.19 -61.19
C ASP A 219 45.66 12.45 -62.55
N GLY A 220 45.26 13.50 -63.28
CA GLY A 220 45.76 13.83 -64.62
C GLY A 220 45.20 12.94 -65.74
N SER A 221 44.20 12.11 -65.45
CA SER A 221 43.53 11.29 -66.47
C SER A 221 42.45 12.10 -67.20
N LYS A 222 42.42 12.00 -68.54
CA LYS A 222 41.42 12.65 -69.37
C LYS A 222 40.17 11.79 -69.46
N VAL A 223 39.06 12.30 -68.96
CA VAL A 223 37.76 11.63 -69.00
C VAL A 223 36.83 12.43 -69.91
N HIS A 224 36.34 11.79 -70.97
CA HIS A 224 35.33 12.38 -71.84
C HIS A 224 33.98 12.39 -71.12
N ARG A 225 33.42 13.58 -70.89
CA ARG A 225 32.13 13.77 -70.19
C ARG A 225 31.04 14.11 -71.19
N THR A 226 29.91 13.43 -71.05
CA THR A 226 28.71 13.69 -71.83
C THR A 226 27.69 14.49 -71.03
N PRO A 227 26.78 15.24 -71.68
CA PRO A 227 25.74 16.00 -70.98
C PRO A 227 24.89 15.11 -70.06
N GLY A 228 24.80 15.49 -68.79
CA GLY A 228 24.09 14.74 -67.75
C GLY A 228 24.96 13.81 -66.91
N ASP A 229 26.23 13.57 -67.28
CA ASP A 229 27.16 12.81 -66.46
C ASP A 229 27.38 13.49 -65.10
N ARG A 230 27.41 12.68 -64.04
CA ARG A 230 27.60 13.14 -62.66
C ARG A 230 28.85 12.53 -62.06
N TRP A 231 29.69 13.35 -61.45
CA TRP A 231 30.87 12.89 -60.73
C TRP A 231 31.14 13.76 -59.50
N MET A 232 32.08 13.32 -58.68
CA MET A 232 32.49 14.02 -57.47
C MET A 232 33.88 14.60 -57.63
N ILE A 233 34.08 15.75 -56.99
CA ILE A 233 35.38 16.40 -56.81
C ILE A 233 35.64 16.40 -55.31
N HIS A 234 36.75 15.80 -54.90
CA HIS A 234 37.05 15.58 -53.48
C HIS A 234 37.99 16.68 -52.97
N GLY A 235 37.78 17.12 -51.73
CA GLY A 235 38.78 17.95 -51.06
C GLY A 235 39.99 17.14 -50.57
N PRO A 236 41.10 17.79 -50.20
CA PRO A 236 41.27 19.24 -50.09
C PRO A 236 41.75 19.90 -51.40
N THR A 237 40.87 20.65 -52.07
CA THR A 237 41.15 21.28 -53.37
C THR A 237 40.41 22.61 -53.50
N ASP A 238 41.05 23.61 -54.11
CA ASP A 238 40.42 24.86 -54.53
C ASP A 238 39.80 24.67 -55.91
N TYR A 239 38.47 24.56 -55.95
CA TYR A 239 37.76 24.27 -57.17
C TYR A 239 37.17 25.53 -57.81
N ILE A 240 37.59 25.79 -59.06
CA ILE A 240 36.99 26.83 -59.91
C ILE A 240 36.09 26.15 -60.94
N PRO A 241 34.78 26.40 -60.91
CA PRO A 241 33.85 25.75 -61.83
C PRO A 241 34.11 26.14 -63.28
N ARG A 242 34.16 25.13 -64.16
CA ARG A 242 34.24 25.33 -65.61
C ARG A 242 32.89 25.78 -66.18
N THR A 243 32.90 26.37 -67.37
CA THR A 243 31.70 26.89 -68.06
C THR A 243 30.73 25.81 -68.51
N GLU A 244 31.24 24.61 -68.78
CA GLU A 244 30.52 23.45 -69.31
C GLU A 244 29.78 22.68 -68.20
N ILE A 245 30.01 23.05 -66.94
CA ILE A 245 29.44 22.39 -65.76
C ILE A 245 28.18 23.11 -65.32
N GLY A 246 27.12 22.33 -65.11
CA GLY A 246 25.82 22.81 -64.67
C GLY A 246 25.70 22.89 -63.15
N ASN A 247 24.80 22.08 -62.59
CA ASN A 247 24.47 22.13 -61.17
C ASN A 247 25.62 21.60 -60.30
N ILE A 248 25.94 22.37 -59.27
CA ILE A 248 26.96 22.04 -58.25
C ILE A 248 26.24 21.84 -56.92
N GLN A 249 26.41 20.67 -56.30
CA GLN A 249 25.88 20.37 -54.98
C GLN A 249 27.04 20.05 -54.03
N ARG A 250 27.19 20.84 -52.96
CA ARG A 250 28.17 20.57 -51.91
C ARG A 250 27.68 19.43 -51.02
N ARG A 251 28.53 18.44 -50.82
CA ARG A 251 28.32 17.28 -49.95
C ARG A 251 29.36 17.29 -48.86
N LYS A 252 28.93 16.97 -47.65
CA LYS A 252 29.79 16.82 -46.48
C LYS A 252 29.67 15.40 -45.96
N ALA A 253 30.80 14.81 -45.55
CA ALA A 253 30.81 13.49 -44.96
C ALA A 253 30.00 13.49 -43.67
N THR A 254 29.12 12.50 -43.51
CA THR A 254 28.30 12.36 -42.32
C THR A 254 29.03 11.48 -41.31
N PRO A 255 29.36 11.98 -40.11
CA PRO A 255 29.99 11.16 -39.08
C PRO A 255 28.97 10.17 -38.50
N LEU A 256 29.28 8.87 -38.56
CA LEU A 256 28.46 7.79 -38.01
C LEU A 256 29.20 7.15 -36.82
N ASN A 257 28.53 7.09 -35.67
CA ASN A 257 28.99 6.36 -34.48
C ASN A 257 28.70 4.86 -34.59
N GLU A 258 29.22 4.03 -33.68
CA GLU A 258 29.07 2.55 -33.70
C GLU A 258 27.62 2.05 -33.83
N ASN A 259 26.66 2.73 -33.19
CA ASN A 259 25.24 2.36 -33.19
C ASN A 259 24.37 3.27 -34.08
N GLU A 260 25.00 4.09 -34.92
CA GLU A 260 24.33 5.00 -35.85
C GLU A 260 24.57 4.57 -37.29
N GLY A 261 23.62 4.91 -38.16
CA GLY A 261 23.74 4.65 -39.58
C GLY A 261 22.82 5.53 -40.41
N ILE A 262 23.02 5.52 -41.71
CA ILE A 262 22.16 6.20 -42.70
C ILE A 262 21.69 5.22 -43.76
N TYR A 263 20.49 5.45 -44.28
CA TYR A 263 20.01 4.72 -45.45
C TYR A 263 20.45 5.46 -46.72
N VAL A 264 21.05 4.71 -47.63
CA VAL A 264 21.55 5.23 -48.89
C VAL A 264 20.91 4.45 -50.03
N ARG A 265 20.38 5.19 -51.01
CA ARG A 265 19.84 4.65 -52.24
C ARG A 265 20.76 4.99 -53.39
N ASN A 266 21.12 3.98 -54.17
CA ASN A 266 21.77 4.19 -55.45
C ASN A 266 20.71 4.58 -56.50
N VAL A 267 20.90 5.71 -57.16
CA VAL A 267 19.99 6.27 -58.17
C VAL A 267 20.02 5.46 -59.47
N GLN A 268 21.17 4.87 -59.82
CA GLN A 268 21.33 4.07 -61.04
C GLN A 268 20.76 2.66 -60.88
N SER A 269 21.10 1.95 -59.79
CA SER A 269 20.62 0.59 -59.56
C SER A 269 19.28 0.51 -58.84
N GLY A 270 18.86 1.60 -58.19
CA GLY A 270 17.68 1.63 -57.32
C GLY A 270 17.88 0.92 -55.97
N GLN A 271 19.02 0.26 -55.75
CA GLN A 271 19.29 -0.53 -54.55
C GLN A 271 19.41 0.38 -53.33
N VAL A 272 18.70 0.02 -52.26
CA VAL A 272 18.77 0.72 -50.96
C VAL A 272 19.54 -0.15 -49.98
N ARG A 273 20.47 0.45 -49.24
CA ARG A 273 21.26 -0.21 -48.20
C ARG A 273 21.40 0.67 -46.97
N ALA A 274 21.59 0.03 -45.81
CA ALA A 274 21.97 0.72 -44.59
C ALA A 274 23.50 0.75 -44.48
N ILE A 275 24.05 1.90 -44.13
CA ILE A 275 25.48 2.08 -43.86
C ILE A 275 25.63 2.37 -42.38
N LEU A 276 26.35 1.49 -41.68
CA LEU A 276 26.57 1.55 -40.24
C LEU A 276 27.94 2.17 -39.93
N GLY A 277 28.06 2.80 -38.77
CA GLY A 277 29.35 3.26 -38.24
C GLY A 277 30.17 2.13 -37.59
N PRO A 278 31.33 2.46 -36.98
CA PRO A 278 31.90 3.79 -36.84
C PRO A 278 32.72 4.20 -38.09
N GLN A 279 32.20 5.14 -38.88
CA GLN A 279 32.92 5.72 -40.02
C GLN A 279 32.32 7.08 -40.42
N SER A 280 33.12 7.95 -41.03
CA SER A 280 32.59 9.15 -41.71
C SER A 280 32.26 8.78 -43.15
N TYR A 281 30.97 8.74 -43.49
CA TYR A 281 30.53 8.32 -44.81
C TYR A 281 30.23 9.51 -45.71
N LEU A 282 30.91 9.57 -46.85
CA LEU A 282 30.64 10.52 -47.92
C LEU A 282 29.83 9.82 -49.01
N LEU A 283 28.64 10.36 -49.30
CA LEU A 283 27.74 9.81 -50.32
C LEU A 283 28.39 9.85 -51.70
N GLN A 284 28.40 8.72 -52.41
CA GLN A 284 28.97 8.61 -53.75
C GLN A 284 28.14 9.35 -54.82
N ALA A 285 28.70 9.54 -56.02
CA ALA A 285 28.06 10.30 -57.11
C ALA A 285 26.67 9.79 -57.48
N ALA A 286 26.48 8.47 -57.49
CA ALA A 286 25.22 7.81 -57.79
C ALA A 286 24.34 7.55 -56.55
N GLU A 287 24.71 8.07 -55.38
CA GLU A 287 24.02 7.82 -54.12
C GLU A 287 23.30 9.05 -53.60
N GLU A 288 22.12 8.82 -53.02
CA GLU A 288 21.31 9.81 -52.33
C GLU A 288 20.80 9.23 -51.01
N LEU A 289 20.48 10.09 -50.04
CA LEU A 289 19.89 9.66 -48.78
C LEU A 289 18.47 9.13 -49.02
N TYR A 290 18.16 7.99 -48.42
CA TYR A 290 16.85 7.37 -48.52
C TYR A 290 16.04 7.60 -47.24
N GLU A 291 14.82 8.11 -47.40
CA GLU A 291 13.90 8.26 -46.27
C GLU A 291 13.10 6.99 -46.06
N LYS A 292 13.29 6.34 -44.89
CA LYS A 292 12.51 5.18 -44.50
C LYS A 292 11.28 5.57 -43.71
N GLU A 293 10.12 5.38 -44.32
CA GLU A 293 8.84 5.58 -43.65
C GLU A 293 8.47 4.39 -42.76
N LEU A 294 7.98 4.68 -41.55
CA LEU A 294 7.36 3.70 -40.67
C LEU A 294 5.88 4.05 -40.52
N THR A 295 5.09 3.07 -40.08
CA THR A 295 3.69 3.34 -39.73
C THR A 295 3.62 4.32 -38.55
N PRO A 296 2.64 5.24 -38.49
CA PRO A 296 2.53 6.23 -37.41
C PRO A 296 2.52 5.58 -36.01
N LEU A 297 1.88 4.41 -35.92
CA LEU A 297 1.85 3.61 -34.69
C LEU A 297 3.24 3.11 -34.27
N ALA A 298 4.07 2.64 -35.20
CA ALA A 298 5.42 2.18 -34.88
C ALA A 298 6.31 3.35 -34.42
N GLU A 299 6.14 4.53 -35.00
CA GLU A 299 6.86 5.73 -34.55
C GLU A 299 6.47 6.15 -33.14
N GLU A 300 5.18 6.08 -32.80
CA GLU A 300 4.67 6.34 -31.45
C GLU A 300 5.23 5.32 -30.44
N ILE A 301 5.25 4.03 -30.82
CA ILE A 301 5.80 2.96 -29.97
C ILE A 301 7.30 3.14 -29.74
N LEU A 302 8.08 3.48 -30.77
CA LEU A 302 9.51 3.75 -30.63
C LEU A 302 9.77 4.98 -29.76
N LYS A 303 8.93 6.02 -29.87
CA LYS A 303 9.03 7.23 -29.04
C LYS A 303 8.82 6.93 -27.56
N GLU A 304 7.87 6.07 -27.23
CA GLU A 304 7.59 5.65 -25.85
C GLU A 304 8.51 4.51 -25.35
N GLY A 305 9.48 4.07 -26.17
CA GLY A 305 10.51 3.11 -25.77
C GLY A 305 10.12 1.63 -25.92
N GLY A 306 9.07 1.32 -26.69
CA GLY A 306 8.71 -0.07 -27.00
C GLY A 306 7.26 -0.47 -26.76
N GLY A 307 6.44 0.39 -26.14
CA GLY A 307 5.01 0.13 -25.97
C GLY A 307 4.15 1.38 -25.71
N VAL A 308 2.94 1.37 -26.26
CA VAL A 308 1.91 2.41 -26.07
C VAL A 308 0.63 1.73 -25.57
N GLY A 309 0.00 2.29 -24.55
CA GLY A 309 -1.24 1.74 -24.00
C GLY A 309 -1.88 2.64 -22.95
N ASP A 310 -3.10 2.28 -22.55
CA ASP A 310 -3.90 3.06 -21.58
C ASP A 310 -3.25 3.08 -20.18
N ALA A 311 -3.42 4.18 -19.44
CA ALA A 311 -2.60 4.64 -18.31
C ALA A 311 -2.48 3.70 -17.08
N SER A 312 -3.16 2.56 -17.07
CA SER A 312 -3.17 1.55 -16.00
C SER A 312 -2.01 0.54 -16.06
N ILE A 313 -1.07 0.68 -17.00
CA ILE A 313 -0.07 -0.36 -17.26
C ILE A 313 1.23 -0.02 -16.50
N ARG A 314 1.58 -0.84 -15.50
CA ARG A 314 2.85 -0.86 -14.73
C ARG A 314 4.15 -0.90 -15.58
N LYS A 315 4.09 -0.81 -16.92
CA LYS A 315 5.21 -1.13 -17.83
C LYS A 315 6.04 0.05 -18.33
N ILE A 316 5.73 1.29 -17.97
CA ILE A 316 6.51 2.46 -18.43
C ILE A 316 7.99 2.35 -17.99
N ALA A 317 8.27 1.78 -16.82
CA ALA A 317 9.64 1.61 -16.32
C ALA A 317 10.49 0.60 -17.11
N TYR A 318 9.89 -0.42 -17.74
CA TYR A 318 10.62 -1.41 -18.54
C TYR A 318 11.11 -0.85 -19.87
N PHE A 319 10.37 0.11 -20.42
CA PHE A 319 10.61 0.71 -21.74
C PHE A 319 11.47 1.97 -21.70
N ASP A 320 11.66 2.56 -20.51
CA ASP A 320 12.42 3.80 -20.36
C ASP A 320 13.90 3.64 -20.75
N GLY A 321 14.49 2.46 -20.47
CA GLY A 321 15.86 2.13 -20.88
C GLY A 321 16.04 1.85 -22.39
N ALA A 322 14.93 1.64 -23.11
CA ALA A 322 14.93 1.39 -24.56
C ALA A 322 14.65 2.66 -25.39
N LYS A 323 14.35 3.79 -24.75
CA LYS A 323 14.24 5.08 -25.41
C LYS A 323 15.61 5.51 -25.92
N ASP A 324 15.70 5.79 -27.22
CA ASP A 324 16.89 6.37 -27.82
C ASP A 324 16.68 7.88 -28.07
N PRO A 325 17.32 8.77 -27.29
CA PRO A 325 17.21 10.22 -27.49
C PRO A 325 17.77 10.68 -28.84
N SER A 326 18.65 9.89 -29.47
CA SER A 326 19.32 10.28 -30.72
C SER A 326 18.40 10.21 -31.94
N LEU A 327 17.37 9.35 -31.89
CA LEU A 327 16.40 9.12 -32.98
C LEU A 327 15.34 10.22 -33.08
N PHE A 328 15.02 10.88 -31.96
CA PHE A 328 13.96 11.89 -31.87
C PHE A 328 14.52 13.24 -31.42
N LYS A 329 15.13 14.00 -32.34
CA LYS A 329 15.53 15.40 -32.07
C LYS A 329 14.28 16.29 -32.07
N GLY A 330 13.90 16.82 -30.90
CA GLY A 330 12.78 17.75 -30.77
C GLY A 330 11.41 17.15 -31.12
N ASN A 331 11.18 15.87 -30.78
CA ASN A 331 9.97 15.09 -31.09
C ASN A 331 9.73 14.78 -32.58
N LYS A 332 10.67 15.09 -33.47
CA LYS A 332 10.60 14.70 -34.89
C LYS A 332 11.70 13.69 -35.22
N ARG A 333 11.31 12.60 -35.89
CA ARG A 333 12.24 11.58 -36.34
C ARG A 333 12.96 12.02 -37.61
N ASP A 334 14.27 11.82 -37.64
CA ASP A 334 15.06 11.89 -38.87
C ASP A 334 14.85 10.59 -39.68
N LYS A 335 14.17 10.69 -40.82
CA LYS A 335 13.81 9.53 -41.66
C LYS A 335 15.00 8.92 -42.40
N THR A 336 16.10 9.68 -42.54
CA THR A 336 17.30 9.24 -43.29
C THR A 336 18.22 8.36 -42.45
N ARG A 337 18.11 8.45 -41.13
CA ARG A 337 18.88 7.63 -40.19
C ARG A 337 18.32 6.22 -40.06
N VAL A 338 19.23 5.29 -39.86
CA VAL A 338 18.90 3.88 -39.59
C VAL A 338 18.09 3.78 -38.31
N VAL A 339 17.06 2.95 -38.36
CA VAL A 339 16.17 2.76 -37.22
C VAL A 339 16.78 1.70 -36.34
N THR A 340 17.15 2.10 -35.14
CA THR A 340 17.68 1.22 -34.12
C THR A 340 16.70 1.13 -32.96
N TYR A 341 16.64 -0.04 -32.34
CA TYR A 341 15.84 -0.28 -31.14
C TYR A 341 16.64 -1.12 -30.17
N ARG A 342 16.85 -0.60 -28.95
CA ARG A 342 17.52 -1.33 -27.88
C ARG A 342 16.52 -2.29 -27.26
N CYS A 343 16.65 -3.57 -27.56
CA CYS A 343 15.75 -4.57 -26.99
C CYS A 343 16.05 -4.72 -25.49
N PRO A 344 15.06 -4.53 -24.59
CA PRO A 344 15.28 -4.77 -23.16
C PRO A 344 15.66 -6.23 -22.89
N SER A 345 16.36 -6.48 -21.78
CA SER A 345 16.68 -7.84 -21.35
C SER A 345 15.41 -8.69 -21.19
N ASN A 346 15.52 -10.00 -21.47
CA ASN A 346 14.39 -10.95 -21.42
C ASN A 346 13.19 -10.57 -22.32
N CYS A 347 13.45 -9.83 -23.40
CA CYS A 347 12.47 -9.57 -24.44
C CYS A 347 12.92 -10.18 -25.77
N ALA A 348 11.97 -10.40 -26.66
CA ALA A 348 12.18 -10.77 -28.05
C ALA A 348 11.48 -9.76 -28.95
N VAL A 349 12.09 -9.42 -30.08
CA VAL A 349 11.52 -8.55 -31.12
C VAL A 349 11.52 -9.31 -32.43
N GLN A 350 10.40 -9.26 -33.14
CA GLN A 350 10.31 -9.83 -34.47
C GLN A 350 10.43 -8.72 -35.52
N VAL A 351 11.33 -8.95 -36.48
CA VAL A 351 11.54 -8.09 -37.63
C VAL A 351 11.15 -8.86 -38.88
N TYR A 352 10.36 -8.22 -39.74
CA TYR A 352 9.85 -8.82 -40.97
C TYR A 352 10.38 -8.06 -42.18
N ASN A 353 11.03 -8.78 -43.10
CA ASN A 353 11.42 -8.27 -44.40
C ASN A 353 10.32 -8.54 -45.43
N TYR A 354 9.69 -7.49 -45.95
CA TYR A 354 8.54 -7.62 -46.86
C TYR A 354 8.92 -8.10 -48.25
N ILE A 355 10.15 -7.83 -48.69
CA ILE A 355 10.62 -8.21 -50.04
C ILE A 355 10.98 -9.70 -50.04
N GLU A 356 11.79 -10.13 -49.07
CA GLU A 356 12.26 -11.51 -48.97
C GLU A 356 11.21 -12.45 -48.34
N LYS A 357 10.18 -11.88 -47.70
CA LYS A 357 9.17 -12.60 -46.90
C LYS A 357 9.81 -13.45 -45.79
N THR A 358 10.92 -12.97 -45.25
CA THR A 358 11.67 -13.59 -44.17
C THR A 358 11.35 -12.87 -42.86
N ALA A 359 11.19 -13.64 -41.78
CA ALA A 359 11.02 -13.11 -40.43
C ALA A 359 12.21 -13.57 -39.59
N ARG A 360 12.85 -12.65 -38.88
CA ARG A 360 13.88 -12.98 -37.89
C ARG A 360 13.47 -12.47 -36.52
N VAL A 361 13.83 -13.23 -35.50
CA VAL A 361 13.60 -12.88 -34.10
C VAL A 361 14.93 -12.52 -33.48
N LEU A 362 14.97 -11.38 -32.80
CA LEU A 362 16.13 -10.93 -32.04
C LEU A 362 15.80 -10.93 -30.56
N PHE A 363 16.76 -11.36 -29.74
CA PHE A 363 16.62 -11.43 -28.30
C PHE A 363 17.37 -10.29 -27.63
N GLY A 364 16.79 -9.69 -26.59
CA GLY A 364 17.47 -8.71 -25.76
C GLY A 364 18.59 -9.36 -24.94
N PRO A 365 19.67 -8.62 -24.60
CA PRO A 365 19.78 -7.15 -24.66
C PRO A 365 20.32 -6.56 -25.98
N ASP A 366 20.29 -7.31 -27.08
CA ASP A 366 20.94 -6.88 -28.33
C ASP A 366 20.24 -5.67 -28.98
N LEU A 367 21.04 -4.88 -29.71
CA LEU A 367 20.55 -3.75 -30.51
C LEU A 367 19.95 -4.28 -31.82
N VAL A 368 18.67 -4.00 -32.05
CA VAL A 368 18.03 -4.30 -33.33
C VAL A 368 18.28 -3.14 -34.28
N VAL A 369 18.88 -3.45 -35.43
CA VAL A 369 19.12 -2.51 -36.52
C VAL A 369 18.24 -2.94 -37.69
N LEU A 370 17.35 -2.07 -38.14
CA LEU A 370 16.48 -2.40 -39.27
C LEU A 370 17.18 -2.15 -40.60
N ASP A 371 17.09 -3.12 -41.50
CA ASP A 371 17.42 -2.93 -42.91
C ASP A 371 16.35 -2.08 -43.63
N PRO A 372 16.64 -1.48 -44.80
CA PRO A 372 15.71 -0.55 -45.48
C PRO A 372 14.30 -1.12 -45.71
N HIS A 373 14.21 -2.43 -45.96
CA HIS A 373 12.98 -3.14 -46.32
C HIS A 373 12.37 -3.96 -45.18
N GLU A 374 12.97 -3.86 -43.98
CA GLU A 374 12.49 -4.51 -42.77
C GLU A 374 11.58 -3.60 -41.96
N ASN A 375 10.52 -4.13 -41.36
CA ASN A 375 9.77 -3.41 -40.32
C ASN A 375 9.61 -4.26 -39.06
N PHE A 376 9.39 -3.57 -37.94
CA PHE A 376 8.99 -4.21 -36.70
C PHE A 376 7.59 -4.82 -36.82
N ASN A 377 7.44 -6.04 -36.33
CA ASN A 377 6.11 -6.58 -36.09
C ASN A 377 5.51 -5.94 -34.83
N VAL A 378 4.35 -5.29 -34.97
CA VAL A 378 3.66 -4.66 -33.85
C VAL A 378 2.65 -5.64 -33.27
N LEU A 379 2.86 -6.01 -32.00
CA LEU A 379 1.95 -6.84 -31.23
C LEU A 379 0.84 -6.00 -30.61
N SER A 380 -0.38 -6.53 -30.66
CA SER A 380 -1.55 -5.95 -30.01
C SER A 380 -2.02 -6.89 -28.91
N LEU A 381 -1.66 -6.54 -27.68
CA LEU A 381 -1.85 -7.36 -26.49
C LEU A 381 -3.05 -6.88 -25.65
N SER A 382 -3.70 -7.82 -24.99
CA SER A 382 -4.72 -7.54 -24.00
C SER A 382 -4.12 -6.93 -22.73
N ALA A 383 -4.72 -5.86 -22.23
CA ALA A 383 -4.29 -5.20 -21.00
C ALA A 383 -5.49 -4.71 -20.15
N GLY A 384 -5.21 -4.30 -18.92
CA GLY A 384 -6.24 -3.91 -17.95
C GLY A 384 -6.73 -5.04 -17.04
N LYS A 385 -7.74 -4.70 -16.24
CA LYS A 385 -8.37 -5.51 -15.20
C LYS A 385 -9.86 -5.13 -15.10
N PRO A 386 -10.80 -5.82 -15.77
CA PRO A 386 -10.62 -7.03 -16.58
C PRO A 386 -9.81 -6.77 -17.87
N LYS A 387 -9.25 -7.83 -18.45
CA LYS A 387 -8.51 -7.73 -19.72
C LYS A 387 -9.39 -7.23 -20.85
N LYS A 388 -8.94 -6.17 -21.52
CA LYS A 388 -9.52 -5.63 -22.75
C LYS A 388 -8.56 -5.93 -23.89
N GLU A 389 -9.11 -6.46 -24.98
CA GLU A 389 -8.36 -6.70 -26.22
C GLU A 389 -7.81 -5.40 -26.80
N ASN A 390 -6.65 -5.47 -27.46
CA ASN A 390 -5.99 -4.34 -28.13
C ASN A 390 -5.67 -3.11 -27.26
N ALA A 391 -5.60 -3.28 -25.93
CA ALA A 391 -5.35 -2.18 -25.01
C ALA A 391 -3.85 -1.82 -24.87
N LEU A 392 -2.94 -2.73 -25.23
CA LEU A 392 -1.49 -2.50 -25.23
C LEU A 392 -0.93 -2.83 -26.62
N LYS A 393 -0.21 -1.88 -27.22
CA LYS A 393 0.50 -2.10 -28.49
C LYS A 393 2.00 -2.03 -28.23
N THR A 394 2.75 -3.03 -28.63
CA THR A 394 4.18 -3.15 -28.31
C THR A 394 4.95 -3.84 -29.43
N ILE A 395 6.23 -3.52 -29.59
CA ILE A 395 7.13 -4.17 -30.57
C ILE A 395 7.89 -5.35 -29.93
N CYS A 396 8.01 -5.35 -28.61
CA CYS A 396 8.73 -6.37 -27.87
C CYS A 396 7.79 -7.32 -27.13
N LEU A 397 8.07 -8.61 -27.27
CA LEU A 397 7.44 -9.69 -26.53
C LEU A 397 8.29 -9.98 -25.29
N MET A 398 7.66 -9.94 -24.12
CA MET A 398 8.34 -10.23 -22.86
C MET A 398 8.37 -11.75 -22.64
N LEU A 399 9.57 -12.33 -22.52
CA LEU A 399 9.75 -13.78 -22.38
C LEU A 399 9.48 -14.26 -20.94
N GLY A 400 9.60 -13.37 -19.96
CA GLY A 400 9.44 -13.71 -18.54
C GLY A 400 10.75 -14.15 -17.88
N PRO A 401 10.70 -14.62 -16.61
CA PRO A 401 9.48 -14.87 -15.83
C PRO A 401 8.73 -13.58 -15.50
N ASP A 402 7.41 -13.56 -15.77
CA ASP A 402 6.49 -12.47 -15.44
C ASP A 402 5.18 -13.04 -14.91
N PHE A 403 4.20 -12.18 -14.60
CA PHE A 403 2.86 -12.61 -14.21
C PHE A 403 1.74 -11.87 -14.95
N ILE A 404 0.73 -12.62 -15.37
CA ILE A 404 -0.48 -12.12 -16.00
C ILE A 404 -1.60 -12.07 -14.95
N SER A 405 -2.00 -10.87 -14.56
CA SER A 405 -3.13 -10.68 -13.64
C SER A 405 -4.43 -10.31 -14.35
N ASP A 406 -5.56 -10.91 -13.96
CA ASP A 406 -6.89 -10.67 -14.53
C ASP A 406 -8.02 -10.83 -13.49
N HIS A 407 -9.22 -10.31 -13.81
CA HIS A 407 -10.45 -10.55 -13.05
C HIS A 407 -11.42 -11.37 -13.89
N ILE A 408 -11.66 -12.62 -13.46
CA ILE A 408 -12.57 -13.55 -14.13
C ILE A 408 -13.91 -13.52 -13.41
N THR A 409 -14.99 -13.39 -14.17
CA THR A 409 -16.36 -13.55 -13.64
C THR A 409 -16.82 -14.99 -13.90
N VAL A 410 -17.23 -15.67 -12.84
CA VAL A 410 -17.69 -17.07 -12.88
C VAL A 410 -19.06 -17.20 -12.23
N GLU A 411 -19.74 -18.29 -12.56
CA GLU A 411 -21.04 -18.66 -12.02
C GLU A 411 -20.98 -20.12 -11.57
N THR A 412 -21.43 -20.42 -10.35
CA THR A 412 -21.48 -21.78 -9.78
C THR A 412 -22.75 -22.51 -10.22
N SER A 413 -22.89 -23.81 -9.91
CA SER A 413 -24.12 -24.57 -10.20
C SER A 413 -25.37 -23.96 -9.60
N ASP A 414 -25.22 -23.31 -8.44
CA ASP A 414 -26.33 -22.68 -7.69
C ASP A 414 -26.54 -21.21 -8.09
N HIS A 415 -26.04 -20.80 -9.25
CA HIS A 415 -26.15 -19.44 -9.80
C HIS A 415 -25.48 -18.34 -8.95
N ALA A 416 -24.51 -18.69 -8.10
CA ALA A 416 -23.72 -17.71 -7.37
C ALA A 416 -22.70 -17.08 -8.31
N ARG A 417 -22.83 -15.77 -8.56
CA ARG A 417 -21.90 -14.99 -9.39
C ARG A 417 -20.73 -14.48 -8.58
N LEU A 418 -19.52 -14.91 -8.94
CA LEU A 418 -18.29 -14.58 -8.26
C LEU A 418 -17.32 -13.88 -9.21
N LYS A 419 -16.57 -12.92 -8.68
CA LYS A 419 -15.43 -12.28 -9.32
C LYS A 419 -14.16 -12.81 -8.67
N ILE A 420 -13.32 -13.44 -9.46
CA ILE A 420 -12.06 -14.03 -9.02
C ILE A 420 -10.92 -13.18 -9.58
N ALA A 421 -10.11 -12.60 -8.71
CA ALA A 421 -8.85 -11.98 -9.09
C ALA A 421 -7.76 -13.06 -9.12
N VAL A 422 -7.20 -13.32 -10.30
CA VAL A 422 -6.13 -14.31 -10.49
C VAL A 422 -4.87 -13.64 -10.99
N SER A 423 -3.72 -14.23 -10.64
CA SER A 423 -2.41 -13.90 -11.16
C SER A 423 -1.74 -15.18 -11.62
N MET A 424 -1.35 -15.25 -12.88
CA MET A 424 -0.75 -16.43 -13.48
C MET A 424 0.73 -16.15 -13.73
N ASN A 425 1.62 -16.91 -13.11
CA ASN A 425 3.05 -16.80 -13.39
C ASN A 425 3.34 -17.48 -14.73
N ASN A 426 4.02 -16.75 -15.61
CA ASN A 426 4.25 -17.18 -16.98
C ASN A 426 5.71 -16.99 -17.40
N GLU A 427 6.18 -17.94 -18.21
CA GLU A 427 7.48 -17.91 -18.87
C GLU A 427 7.34 -18.50 -20.27
N PHE A 428 8.14 -18.01 -21.22
CA PHE A 428 8.26 -18.61 -22.53
C PHE A 428 9.45 -19.57 -22.55
N ARG A 429 9.23 -20.81 -22.98
CA ARG A 429 10.31 -21.77 -23.24
C ARG A 429 10.71 -21.74 -24.70
N VAL A 430 11.94 -21.34 -24.96
CA VAL A 430 12.46 -21.17 -26.31
C VAL A 430 13.86 -21.75 -26.38
N GLU A 431 14.08 -22.59 -27.38
CA GLU A 431 15.41 -23.05 -27.77
C GLU A 431 16.05 -22.01 -28.68
N ARG A 432 17.00 -21.24 -28.15
CA ARG A 432 17.69 -20.19 -28.91
C ARG A 432 18.53 -20.82 -30.02
N GLY A 433 18.41 -20.30 -31.24
CA GLY A 433 19.11 -20.81 -32.42
C GLY A 433 18.30 -21.77 -33.28
N ASN A 434 17.07 -22.13 -32.87
CA ASN A 434 16.13 -22.86 -33.71
C ASN A 434 15.08 -21.89 -34.30
N PRO A 435 15.13 -21.57 -35.62
CA PRO A 435 14.26 -20.57 -36.23
C PRO A 435 12.77 -20.95 -36.15
N GLU A 436 12.43 -22.24 -36.11
CA GLU A 436 11.04 -22.69 -35.95
C GLU A 436 10.51 -22.39 -34.55
N SER A 437 11.32 -22.65 -33.51
CA SER A 437 10.95 -22.33 -32.12
C SER A 437 10.85 -20.83 -31.88
N GLU A 438 11.69 -20.04 -32.54
CA GLU A 438 11.70 -18.59 -32.44
C GLU A 438 10.46 -17.98 -33.13
N ALA A 439 10.08 -18.50 -34.30
CA ALA A 439 8.86 -18.08 -34.99
C ALA A 439 7.58 -18.45 -34.21
N MET A 440 7.60 -19.56 -33.45
CA MET A 440 6.46 -19.96 -32.62
C MET A 440 6.09 -18.90 -31.55
N LEU A 441 7.05 -18.15 -31.00
CA LEU A 441 6.79 -17.08 -30.03
C LEU A 441 5.75 -16.07 -30.50
N PHE A 442 5.80 -15.72 -31.78
CA PHE A 442 4.95 -14.69 -32.39
C PHE A 442 3.76 -15.28 -33.15
N SER A 443 3.57 -16.60 -33.11
CA SER A 443 2.46 -17.28 -33.79
C SER A 443 1.09 -16.90 -33.21
N VAL A 444 1.04 -16.53 -31.93
CA VAL A 444 -0.17 -16.03 -31.27
C VAL A 444 -0.05 -14.50 -31.11
N PRO A 445 -0.85 -13.70 -31.84
CA PRO A 445 -0.75 -12.23 -31.82
C PRO A 445 -0.99 -11.61 -30.44
N ASP A 446 -1.97 -12.14 -29.69
CA ASP A 446 -2.28 -11.72 -28.32
C ASP A 446 -2.14 -12.90 -27.36
N PHE A 447 -0.90 -13.18 -26.93
CA PHE A 447 -0.64 -14.29 -26.01
C PHE A 447 -1.27 -14.06 -24.63
N ILE A 448 -1.42 -12.81 -24.17
CA ILE A 448 -2.00 -12.48 -22.87
C ILE A 448 -3.50 -12.77 -22.89
N GLY A 449 -4.20 -12.26 -23.91
CA GLY A 449 -5.62 -12.52 -24.11
C GLY A 449 -5.89 -14.01 -24.34
N PHE A 450 -5.05 -14.68 -25.13
CA PHE A 450 -5.13 -16.12 -25.35
C PHE A 450 -4.99 -16.91 -24.04
N ALA A 451 -3.97 -16.62 -23.22
CA ALA A 451 -3.76 -17.28 -21.93
C ALA A 451 -4.94 -17.04 -20.96
N CYS A 452 -5.40 -15.80 -20.83
CA CYS A 452 -6.57 -15.46 -20.00
C CYS A 452 -7.86 -16.16 -20.48
N ARG A 453 -8.06 -16.27 -21.80
CA ARG A 453 -9.23 -16.93 -22.38
C ARG A 453 -9.21 -18.44 -22.14
N GLU A 454 -8.09 -19.10 -22.39
CA GLU A 454 -7.94 -20.53 -22.13
C GLU A 454 -8.07 -20.87 -20.63
N VAL A 455 -7.29 -20.18 -19.79
CA VAL A 455 -7.29 -20.44 -18.35
C VAL A 455 -8.63 -20.02 -17.71
N GLY A 456 -9.06 -18.79 -17.94
CA GLY A 456 -10.22 -18.22 -17.27
C GLY A 456 -11.56 -18.69 -17.83
N VAL A 457 -11.72 -18.68 -19.15
CA VAL A 457 -13.02 -18.95 -19.78
C VAL A 457 -13.22 -20.44 -20.06
N SER A 458 -12.20 -21.14 -20.57
CA SER A 458 -12.34 -22.56 -20.92
C SER A 458 -12.26 -23.46 -19.69
N LYS A 459 -11.22 -23.30 -18.87
CA LYS A 459 -10.93 -24.21 -17.75
C LYS A 459 -11.65 -23.84 -16.45
N VAL A 460 -11.42 -22.63 -15.93
CA VAL A 460 -11.96 -22.23 -14.62
C VAL A 460 -13.48 -22.08 -14.67
N ARG A 461 -14.03 -21.30 -15.59
CA ARG A 461 -15.50 -21.11 -15.68
C ARG A 461 -16.23 -22.42 -15.94
N GLY A 462 -15.71 -23.28 -16.81
CA GLY A 462 -16.30 -24.59 -17.10
C GLY A 462 -16.37 -25.50 -15.87
N LYS A 463 -15.30 -25.55 -15.06
CA LYS A 463 -15.28 -26.38 -13.86
C LYS A 463 -16.14 -25.82 -12.73
N VAL A 464 -16.08 -24.50 -12.50
CA VAL A 464 -16.85 -23.84 -11.43
C VAL A 464 -18.36 -23.94 -11.65
N ALA A 465 -18.81 -23.88 -12.91
CA ALA A 465 -20.23 -24.04 -13.24
C ALA A 465 -20.82 -25.41 -12.84
N SER A 466 -19.98 -26.43 -12.66
CA SER A 466 -20.40 -27.77 -12.22
C SER A 466 -20.42 -27.98 -10.71
N ILE A 467 -19.98 -26.99 -9.92
CA ILE A 467 -19.74 -27.15 -8.47
C ILE A 467 -20.64 -26.18 -7.68
N PRO A 468 -21.26 -26.63 -6.58
CA PRO A 468 -22.00 -25.76 -5.65
C PRO A 468 -21.14 -24.69 -5.00
N PHE A 469 -21.74 -23.57 -4.62
CA PHE A 469 -21.00 -22.43 -4.07
C PHE A 469 -20.23 -22.79 -2.79
N GLU A 470 -20.83 -23.53 -1.86
CA GLU A 470 -20.20 -23.86 -0.58
C GLU A 470 -18.95 -24.73 -0.76
N GLN A 471 -19.02 -25.72 -1.65
CA GLN A 471 -17.89 -26.59 -1.96
C GLN A 471 -16.76 -25.80 -2.63
N PHE A 472 -17.12 -24.90 -3.54
CA PHE A 472 -16.17 -23.99 -4.18
C PHE A 472 -15.53 -23.04 -3.17
N HIS A 473 -16.29 -22.46 -2.24
CA HIS A 473 -15.77 -21.54 -1.22
C HIS A 473 -14.75 -22.23 -0.30
N LYS A 474 -14.99 -23.49 0.10
CA LYS A 474 -14.07 -24.25 0.98
C LYS A 474 -12.80 -24.74 0.27
N HIS A 475 -12.88 -25.12 -1.00
CA HIS A 475 -11.78 -25.76 -1.75
C HIS A 475 -11.41 -25.00 -3.02
N SER A 476 -11.57 -23.67 -3.01
CA SER A 476 -11.40 -22.82 -4.20
C SER A 476 -10.02 -22.95 -4.83
N ALA A 477 -8.96 -22.97 -4.00
CA ALA A 477 -7.59 -23.16 -4.43
C ALA A 477 -7.40 -24.46 -5.20
N ASP A 478 -7.77 -25.60 -4.60
CA ASP A 478 -7.59 -26.92 -5.20
C ASP A 478 -8.41 -27.07 -6.49
N ILE A 479 -9.64 -26.55 -6.50
CA ILE A 479 -10.54 -26.63 -7.66
C ILE A 479 -9.98 -25.84 -8.84
N ILE A 480 -9.52 -24.61 -8.61
CA ILE A 480 -8.96 -23.75 -9.67
C ILE A 480 -7.65 -24.34 -10.17
N THR A 481 -6.74 -24.72 -9.28
CA THR A 481 -5.45 -25.31 -9.65
C THR A 481 -5.66 -26.61 -10.44
N ALA A 482 -6.53 -27.51 -9.98
CA ALA A 482 -6.85 -28.74 -10.71
C ALA A 482 -7.55 -28.48 -12.05
N ALA A 483 -8.38 -27.43 -12.16
CA ALA A 483 -9.02 -27.05 -13.42
C ALA A 483 -8.00 -26.54 -14.44
N VAL A 484 -7.04 -25.73 -14.00
CA VAL A 484 -6.05 -25.10 -14.88
C VAL A 484 -4.99 -26.08 -15.34
N PHE A 485 -4.34 -26.78 -14.41
CA PHE A 485 -3.24 -27.69 -14.72
C PHE A 485 -3.70 -29.07 -15.21
N GLY A 486 -4.92 -29.48 -14.85
CA GLY A 486 -5.38 -30.85 -15.06
C GLY A 486 -4.74 -31.83 -14.08
N LYS A 487 -5.16 -33.10 -14.15
CA LYS A 487 -4.63 -34.19 -13.33
C LYS A 487 -3.92 -35.21 -14.21
N ASN A 488 -2.82 -35.76 -13.71
CA ASN A 488 -2.09 -36.86 -14.32
C ASN A 488 -2.85 -38.19 -14.19
N ALA A 489 -2.35 -39.22 -14.88
CA ALA A 489 -2.90 -40.59 -14.81
C ALA A 489 -2.96 -41.13 -13.37
N ASP A 490 -2.05 -40.67 -12.51
CA ASP A 490 -1.97 -41.01 -11.08
C ASP A 490 -2.89 -40.15 -10.19
N GLY A 491 -3.63 -39.19 -10.77
CA GLY A 491 -4.58 -38.32 -10.06
C GLY A 491 -3.97 -37.07 -9.42
N GLU A 492 -2.65 -36.90 -9.46
CA GLU A 492 -1.93 -35.70 -9.00
C GLU A 492 -2.07 -34.52 -9.98
N VAL A 493 -2.06 -33.29 -9.46
CA VAL A 493 -2.19 -32.08 -10.28
C VAL A 493 -0.88 -31.79 -11.01
N ASN A 494 -0.97 -31.47 -12.29
CA ASN A 494 0.21 -31.09 -13.07
C ASN A 494 0.89 -29.84 -12.52
N LYS A 495 2.22 -29.79 -12.66
CA LYS A 495 3.01 -28.65 -12.18
C LYS A 495 2.94 -27.45 -13.12
N GLU A 496 2.66 -27.67 -14.40
CA GLU A 496 2.70 -26.63 -15.42
C GLU A 496 1.73 -26.92 -16.58
N VAL A 497 1.28 -25.85 -17.24
CA VAL A 497 0.54 -25.93 -18.50
C VAL A 497 1.37 -25.31 -19.59
N ILE A 498 1.62 -26.08 -20.66
CA ILE A 498 2.34 -25.61 -21.84
C ILE A 498 1.32 -25.37 -22.96
N PHE A 499 1.30 -24.16 -23.51
CA PHE A 499 0.57 -23.85 -24.72
C PHE A 499 1.41 -24.20 -25.95
N THR A 500 1.04 -25.25 -26.66
CA THR A 500 1.77 -25.76 -27.84
C THR A 500 1.82 -24.77 -29.01
N ALA A 501 0.94 -23.76 -29.03
CA ALA A 501 0.86 -22.78 -30.12
C ALA A 501 1.99 -21.74 -30.08
N ASN A 502 2.52 -21.39 -28.91
CA ASN A 502 3.53 -20.35 -28.75
C ASN A 502 4.58 -20.65 -27.67
N ASN A 503 4.60 -21.88 -27.14
CA ASN A 503 5.47 -22.33 -26.06
C ASN A 503 5.40 -21.47 -24.79
N LEU A 504 4.27 -20.79 -24.56
CA LEU A 504 3.99 -20.12 -23.30
C LEU A 504 3.71 -21.18 -22.23
N VAL A 505 4.42 -21.09 -21.12
CA VAL A 505 4.25 -21.96 -19.96
C VAL A 505 3.66 -21.17 -18.82
N ILE A 506 2.58 -21.67 -18.25
CA ILE A 506 2.05 -21.20 -16.97
C ILE A 506 2.57 -22.14 -15.89
N THR A 507 3.33 -21.57 -14.95
CA THR A 507 4.01 -22.33 -13.88
C THR A 507 3.20 -22.35 -12.59
N ASN A 508 2.46 -21.28 -12.29
CA ASN A 508 1.63 -21.19 -11.09
C ASN A 508 0.42 -20.28 -11.31
N ILE A 509 -0.65 -20.51 -10.55
CA ILE A 509 -1.82 -19.63 -10.49
C ILE A 509 -2.10 -19.20 -9.05
N ASP A 510 -1.95 -17.91 -8.79
CA ASP A 510 -2.23 -17.30 -7.50
C ASP A 510 -3.63 -16.67 -7.52
N ILE A 511 -4.48 -17.13 -6.61
CA ILE A 511 -5.82 -16.57 -6.41
C ILE A 511 -5.72 -15.45 -5.38
N GLN A 512 -5.85 -14.21 -5.83
CA GLN A 512 -5.68 -13.02 -4.98
C GLN A 512 -6.93 -12.73 -4.14
N SER A 513 -8.10 -12.81 -4.77
CA SER A 513 -9.38 -12.61 -4.08
C SER A 513 -10.52 -13.31 -4.81
N ILE A 514 -11.53 -13.72 -4.03
CA ILE A 514 -12.80 -14.27 -4.53
C ILE A 514 -13.91 -13.45 -3.88
N GLU A 515 -14.64 -12.68 -4.67
CA GLU A 515 -15.69 -11.80 -4.18
C GLU A 515 -17.03 -12.12 -4.86
N PRO A 516 -18.13 -12.26 -4.09
CA PRO A 516 -19.46 -12.24 -4.66
C PRO A 516 -19.71 -10.92 -5.39
N ILE A 517 -20.26 -11.00 -6.60
CA ILE A 517 -20.68 -9.82 -7.36
C ILE A 517 -21.98 -9.25 -6.79
N ASP A 518 -22.87 -10.14 -6.32
CA ASP A 518 -24.14 -9.76 -5.73
C ASP A 518 -23.94 -9.25 -4.29
N TYR A 519 -24.43 -8.04 -4.05
CA TYR A 519 -24.44 -7.39 -2.75
C TYR A 519 -25.22 -8.20 -1.70
N HIS A 520 -26.36 -8.79 -2.08
CA HIS A 520 -27.20 -9.56 -1.15
C HIS A 520 -26.48 -10.82 -0.64
N MET A 521 -25.74 -11.52 -1.52
CA MET A 521 -24.94 -12.66 -1.10
C MET A 521 -23.79 -12.27 -0.19
N ARG A 522 -23.12 -11.14 -0.47
CA ARG A 522 -22.04 -10.62 0.39
C ARG A 522 -22.54 -10.31 1.81
N ASP A 523 -23.70 -9.65 1.91
CA ASP A 523 -24.35 -9.36 3.20
C ASP A 523 -24.77 -10.66 3.92
N SER A 524 -25.31 -11.63 3.18
CA SER A 524 -25.70 -12.94 3.74
C SER A 524 -24.49 -13.73 4.29
N LEU A 525 -23.35 -13.68 3.59
CA LEU A 525 -22.10 -14.28 4.07
C LEU A 525 -21.58 -13.57 5.32
N SER A 526 -21.64 -12.23 5.37
CA SER A 526 -21.27 -11.45 6.56
C SER A 526 -22.11 -11.85 7.78
N LYS A 527 -23.43 -11.98 7.60
CA LYS A 527 -24.35 -12.45 8.66
C LYS A 527 -24.04 -13.88 9.10
N SER A 528 -23.69 -14.76 8.16
CA SER A 528 -23.30 -16.15 8.48
C SER A 528 -22.01 -16.20 9.33
N VAL A 529 -21.01 -15.38 9.00
CA VAL A 529 -19.78 -15.25 9.82
C VAL A 529 -20.12 -14.69 11.20
N GLN A 530 -20.95 -13.65 11.30
CA GLN A 530 -21.39 -13.09 12.57
C GLN A 530 -22.11 -14.13 13.44
N MET A 531 -23.04 -14.89 12.86
CA MET A 531 -23.71 -16.01 13.55
C MET A 531 -22.72 -17.07 14.01
N THR A 532 -21.71 -17.41 13.19
CA THR A 532 -20.69 -18.40 13.55
C THR A 532 -19.87 -17.93 14.76
N ILE A 533 -19.46 -16.66 14.78
CA ILE A 533 -18.78 -16.04 15.93
C ILE A 533 -19.70 -16.07 17.16
N GLU A 534 -20.98 -15.70 17.01
CA GLU A 534 -21.95 -15.72 18.10
C GLU A 534 -22.16 -17.14 18.67
N ILE A 535 -22.27 -18.16 17.82
CA ILE A 535 -22.38 -19.57 18.21
C ILE A 535 -21.13 -19.99 18.98
N SER A 536 -19.93 -19.66 18.49
CA SER A 536 -18.68 -19.99 19.17
C SER A 536 -18.58 -19.31 20.55
N THR A 537 -19.00 -18.04 20.64
CA THR A 537 -19.01 -17.27 21.89
C THR A 537 -19.99 -17.88 22.89
N LYS A 538 -21.22 -18.18 22.45
CA LYS A 538 -22.24 -18.86 23.28
C LYS A 538 -21.79 -20.25 23.70
N SER A 539 -21.06 -20.96 22.84
CA SER A 539 -20.51 -22.28 23.18
C SER A 539 -19.44 -22.18 24.27
N ILE A 540 -18.51 -21.21 24.17
CA ILE A 540 -17.50 -20.92 25.20
C ILE A 540 -18.17 -20.48 26.50
N GLU A 541 -19.15 -19.59 26.44
CA GLU A 541 -19.91 -19.11 27.61
C GLU A 541 -20.62 -20.26 28.32
N ARG A 542 -21.33 -21.12 27.58
CA ARG A 542 -21.99 -22.31 28.16
C ARG A 542 -20.98 -23.28 28.77
N SER A 543 -19.84 -23.51 28.12
CA SER A 543 -18.80 -24.38 28.67
C SER A 543 -18.25 -23.84 29.99
N ALA A 544 -17.97 -22.53 30.06
CA ALA A 544 -17.52 -21.87 31.28
C ALA A 544 -18.59 -21.91 32.38
N GLN A 545 -19.87 -21.69 32.05
CA GLN A 545 -20.98 -21.82 33.00
C GLN A 545 -21.12 -23.24 33.53
N HIS A 546 -21.02 -24.27 32.67
CA HIS A 546 -21.06 -25.66 33.09
C HIS A 546 -19.87 -26.03 33.99
N GLU A 547 -18.67 -25.52 33.69
CA GLU A 547 -17.51 -25.73 34.53
C GLU A 547 -17.67 -25.04 35.90
N ALA A 548 -18.15 -23.79 35.92
CA ALA A 548 -18.48 -23.08 37.15
C ALA A 548 -19.51 -23.84 38.00
N GLN A 549 -20.62 -24.29 37.39
CA GLN A 549 -21.63 -25.11 38.09
C GLN A 549 -21.06 -26.42 38.63
N ARG A 550 -20.16 -27.08 37.88
CA ARG A 550 -19.49 -28.30 38.33
C ARG A 550 -18.58 -28.02 39.54
N THR A 551 -17.84 -26.91 39.53
CA THR A 551 -17.01 -26.51 40.67
C THR A 551 -17.86 -26.14 41.89
N GLU A 552 -18.97 -25.43 41.70
CA GLU A 552 -19.92 -25.09 42.76
C GLU A 552 -20.53 -26.35 43.38
N GLN A 553 -20.94 -27.31 42.55
CA GLN A 553 -21.52 -28.57 43.03
C GLN A 553 -20.51 -29.43 43.79
N LYS A 554 -19.24 -29.46 43.35
CA LYS A 554 -18.15 -30.10 44.10
C LYS A 554 -17.94 -29.42 45.45
N ALA A 555 -17.87 -28.09 45.48
CA ALA A 555 -17.69 -27.33 46.71
C ALA A 555 -18.86 -27.54 47.69
N LYS A 556 -20.12 -27.57 47.19
CA LYS A 556 -21.29 -27.91 48.01
C LYS A 556 -21.20 -29.32 48.58
N GLY A 557 -20.83 -30.31 47.76
CA GLY A 557 -20.65 -31.69 48.22
C GLY A 557 -19.54 -31.84 49.26
N GLU A 558 -18.42 -31.14 49.10
CA GLU A 558 -17.33 -31.10 50.09
C GLU A 558 -17.77 -30.43 51.39
N LEU A 559 -18.50 -29.32 51.32
CA LEU A 559 -19.01 -28.61 52.49
C LEU A 559 -20.06 -29.43 53.25
N GLU A 560 -20.96 -30.14 52.56
CA GLU A 560 -21.89 -31.08 53.22
C GLU A 560 -21.14 -32.23 53.88
N ARG A 561 -20.12 -32.78 53.22
CA ARG A 561 -19.30 -33.84 53.81
C ARG A 561 -18.53 -33.35 55.04
N GLN A 562 -18.00 -32.14 55.02
CA GLN A 562 -17.38 -31.50 56.19
C GLN A 562 -18.39 -31.26 57.31
N LYS A 563 -19.62 -30.81 56.99
CA LYS A 563 -20.69 -30.66 58.00
C LYS A 563 -21.02 -31.98 58.67
N LEU A 564 -21.22 -33.04 57.90
CA LEU A 564 -21.49 -34.37 58.45
C LEU A 564 -20.33 -34.90 59.30
N GLN A 565 -19.09 -34.62 58.90
CA GLN A 565 -17.91 -34.98 59.69
C GLN A 565 -17.89 -34.23 61.03
N ASN A 566 -18.16 -32.92 61.02
CA ASN A 566 -18.25 -32.11 62.24
C ASN A 566 -19.41 -32.56 63.13
N GLU A 567 -20.58 -32.88 62.55
CA GLU A 567 -21.73 -33.40 63.29
C GLU A 567 -21.42 -34.77 63.90
N LYS A 568 -20.71 -35.64 63.18
CA LYS A 568 -20.25 -36.92 63.70
C LYS A 568 -19.31 -36.73 64.88
N GLU A 569 -18.31 -35.85 64.77
CA GLU A 569 -17.38 -35.55 65.86
C GLU A 569 -18.11 -34.93 67.07
N ALA A 570 -19.08 -34.06 66.83
CA ALA A 570 -19.92 -33.49 67.87
C ALA A 570 -20.78 -34.56 68.57
N GLU A 571 -21.36 -35.51 67.82
CA GLU A 571 -22.14 -36.61 68.39
C GLU A 571 -21.27 -37.65 69.10
N GLU A 572 -20.04 -37.90 68.65
CA GLU A 572 -19.05 -38.72 69.38
C GLU A 572 -18.74 -38.11 70.76
N ALA A 573 -18.43 -36.80 70.81
CA ALA A 573 -18.22 -36.09 72.07
C ALA A 573 -19.50 -36.04 72.93
N ARG A 574 -20.67 -35.90 72.30
CA ARG A 574 -21.97 -35.90 73.00
C ARG A 574 -22.27 -37.25 73.63
N LYS A 575 -21.92 -38.35 72.96
CA LYS A 575 -22.03 -39.70 73.51
C LYS A 575 -21.17 -39.85 74.77
N GLU A 576 -19.90 -39.42 74.73
CA GLU A 576 -19.02 -39.45 75.91
C GLU A 576 -19.61 -38.63 77.07
N LEU A 577 -20.13 -37.43 76.78
CA LEU A 577 -20.78 -36.59 77.78
C LEU A 577 -22.03 -37.27 78.37
N LEU A 578 -22.85 -37.92 77.55
CA LEU A 578 -24.03 -38.67 78.01
C LEU A 578 -23.66 -39.89 78.85
N GLU A 579 -22.59 -40.61 78.49
CA GLU A 579 -22.06 -41.72 79.30
C GLU A 579 -21.60 -41.21 80.68
N LEU A 580 -20.83 -40.12 80.72
CA LEU A 580 -20.40 -39.49 81.98
C LEU A 580 -21.59 -38.96 82.79
N GLN A 581 -22.59 -38.37 82.15
CA GLN A 581 -23.82 -37.94 82.82
C GLN A 581 -24.61 -39.12 83.39
N ALA A 582 -24.73 -40.23 82.66
CA ALA A 582 -25.39 -41.43 83.14
C ALA A 582 -24.65 -42.05 84.33
N VAL A 583 -23.31 -42.09 84.28
CA VAL A 583 -22.48 -42.53 85.41
C VAL A 583 -22.67 -41.59 86.61
N ALA A 584 -22.63 -40.27 86.40
CA ALA A 584 -22.84 -39.29 87.47
C ALA A 584 -24.24 -39.44 88.09
N ALA A 585 -25.29 -39.58 87.28
CA ALA A 585 -26.66 -39.80 87.74
C ALA A 585 -26.82 -41.14 88.49
N ALA A 586 -26.13 -42.20 88.05
CA ALA A 586 -26.11 -43.48 88.76
C ALA A 586 -25.41 -43.37 90.12
N VAL A 587 -24.28 -42.65 90.20
CA VAL A 587 -23.56 -42.38 91.46
C VAL A 587 -24.40 -41.51 92.38
N GLU A 588 -25.08 -40.48 91.86
CA GLU A 588 -25.99 -39.62 92.63
C GLU A 588 -27.17 -40.42 93.19
N SER A 589 -27.87 -41.20 92.35
CA SER A 589 -29.01 -42.02 92.76
C SER A 589 -28.61 -43.09 93.79
N THR A 590 -27.50 -43.80 93.56
CA THR A 590 -26.99 -44.80 94.52
C THR A 590 -26.48 -44.15 95.80
N GLY A 591 -25.85 -42.98 95.71
CA GLY A 591 -25.42 -42.17 96.84
C GLY A 591 -26.58 -41.72 97.71
N GLN A 592 -27.65 -41.19 97.09
CA GLN A 592 -28.87 -40.78 97.78
C GLN A 592 -29.57 -41.97 98.44
N ALA A 593 -29.82 -43.06 97.70
CA ALA A 593 -30.48 -44.24 98.24
C ALA A 593 -29.68 -44.88 99.38
N LYS A 594 -28.34 -44.93 99.28
CA LYS A 594 -27.47 -45.44 100.34
C LYS A 594 -27.48 -44.53 101.56
N ALA A 595 -27.43 -43.21 101.38
CA ALA A 595 -27.48 -42.25 102.48
C ALA A 595 -28.84 -42.31 103.22
N GLU A 596 -29.95 -42.37 102.48
CA GLU A 596 -31.29 -42.52 103.06
C GLU A 596 -31.44 -43.87 103.80
N ALA A 597 -30.99 -44.97 103.19
CA ALA A 597 -31.04 -46.29 103.83
C ALA A 597 -30.18 -46.35 105.11
N GLN A 598 -28.98 -45.76 105.09
CA GLN A 598 -28.11 -45.67 106.28
C GLN A 598 -28.74 -44.82 107.37
N ALA A 599 -29.28 -43.65 107.04
CA ALA A 599 -29.96 -42.79 107.99
C ALA A 599 -31.20 -43.47 108.60
N GLN A 600 -31.97 -44.21 107.80
CA GLN A 600 -33.13 -44.95 108.27
C GLN A 600 -32.74 -46.15 109.15
N ALA A 601 -31.66 -46.86 108.80
CA ALA A 601 -31.12 -47.95 109.63
C ALA A 601 -30.61 -47.42 110.99
N GLU A 602 -29.87 -46.31 111.01
CA GLU A 602 -29.45 -45.66 112.26
C GLU A 602 -30.63 -45.19 113.10
N ARG A 603 -31.64 -44.56 112.47
CA ARG A 603 -32.87 -44.17 113.16
C ARG A 603 -33.56 -45.38 113.81
N LEU A 604 -33.73 -46.49 113.08
CA LEU A 604 -34.34 -47.70 113.61
C LEU A 604 -33.51 -48.34 114.73
N LEU A 605 -32.17 -48.28 114.65
CA LEU A 605 -31.30 -48.72 115.73
C LEU A 605 -31.51 -47.90 117.00
N ILE A 606 -31.61 -46.57 116.89
CA ILE A 606 -31.87 -45.68 118.02
C ILE A 606 -33.28 -45.91 118.58
N GLU A 607 -34.30 -46.04 117.73
CA GLU A 607 -35.67 -46.38 118.14
C GLU A 607 -35.71 -47.74 118.84
N GLY A 608 -35.00 -48.75 118.33
CA GLY A 608 -34.89 -50.07 118.95
C GLY A 608 -34.21 -50.03 120.32
N GLN A 609 -33.08 -49.33 120.44
CA GLN A 609 -32.38 -49.16 121.72
C GLN A 609 -33.23 -48.40 122.74
N SER A 610 -33.85 -47.29 122.35
CA SER A 610 -34.75 -46.52 123.23
C SER A 610 -35.99 -47.31 123.64
N ALA A 611 -36.57 -48.12 122.75
CA ALA A 611 -37.68 -49.01 123.10
C ALA A 611 -37.28 -50.08 124.12
N ILE A 612 -36.08 -50.66 124.02
CA ILE A 612 -35.54 -51.60 125.00
C ILE A 612 -35.36 -50.92 126.37
N GLU A 613 -34.79 -49.72 126.39
CA GLU A 613 -34.64 -48.94 127.64
C GLU A 613 -36.00 -48.57 128.26
N LEU A 614 -36.94 -48.12 127.44
CA LEU A 614 -38.31 -47.80 127.89
C LEU A 614 -39.04 -49.04 128.42
N ALA A 615 -38.86 -50.20 127.79
CA ALA A 615 -39.41 -51.47 128.28
C ALA A 615 -38.79 -51.88 129.62
N LYS A 616 -37.48 -51.70 129.82
CA LYS A 616 -36.82 -51.95 131.11
C LYS A 616 -37.35 -51.03 132.21
N LEU A 617 -37.44 -49.72 131.94
CA LEU A 617 -37.98 -48.76 132.89
C LEU A 617 -39.46 -49.01 133.22
N LYS A 618 -40.27 -49.37 132.22
CA LYS A 618 -41.67 -49.78 132.46
C LYS A 618 -41.75 -51.04 133.32
N ALA A 619 -40.96 -52.07 133.01
CA ALA A 619 -40.93 -53.29 133.82
C ALA A 619 -40.56 -52.99 135.27
N GLU A 620 -39.56 -52.13 135.49
CA GLU A 620 -39.16 -51.68 136.83
C GLU A 620 -40.28 -50.88 137.54
N SER A 621 -40.95 -49.96 136.84
CA SER A 621 -42.11 -49.22 137.38
C SER A 621 -43.24 -50.16 137.78
N THR A 622 -43.63 -51.10 136.90
CA THR A 622 -44.68 -52.07 137.19
C THR A 622 -44.31 -52.99 138.35
N ARG A 623 -43.02 -53.34 138.49
CA ARG A 623 -42.53 -54.14 139.62
C ARG A 623 -42.71 -53.38 140.94
N ILE A 624 -42.36 -52.09 140.96
CA ILE A 624 -42.53 -51.23 142.14
C ILE A 624 -44.01 -51.05 142.50
N GLU A 625 -44.87 -50.81 141.51
CA GLU A 625 -46.32 -50.71 141.72
C GLU A 625 -46.91 -52.00 142.31
N MET A 626 -46.58 -53.16 141.73
CA MET A 626 -47.05 -54.46 142.23
C MET A 626 -46.50 -54.79 143.63
N GLU A 627 -45.23 -54.46 143.93
CA GLU A 627 -44.68 -54.58 145.28
C GLU A 627 -45.46 -53.69 146.28
N ALA A 628 -45.76 -52.44 145.90
CA ALA A 628 -46.54 -51.53 146.73
C ALA A 628 -47.97 -52.05 146.96
N GLU A 629 -48.65 -52.54 145.92
CA GLU A 629 -49.99 -53.15 146.04
C GLU A 629 -49.98 -54.37 146.97
N LEU A 630 -49.00 -55.28 146.82
CA LEU A 630 -48.86 -56.45 147.68
C LEU A 630 -48.65 -56.05 149.15
N THR A 631 -47.81 -55.05 149.41
CA THR A 631 -47.60 -54.54 150.78
C THR A 631 -48.86 -53.89 151.37
N CYS A 632 -49.69 -53.24 150.54
CA CYS A 632 -50.95 -52.65 150.98
C CYS A 632 -51.99 -53.74 151.31
N GLN A 633 -52.12 -54.74 150.42
CA GLN A 633 -53.03 -55.88 150.62
C GLN A 633 -52.67 -56.72 151.86
N THR A 634 -51.38 -57.01 152.05
CA THR A 634 -50.92 -57.76 153.23
C THR A 634 -51.25 -57.03 154.53
N LYS A 635 -51.01 -55.72 154.61
CA LYS A 635 -51.42 -54.90 155.77
C LYS A 635 -52.93 -54.86 155.97
N MET A 636 -53.73 -54.75 154.91
CA MET A 636 -55.20 -54.80 155.00
C MET A 636 -55.66 -56.15 155.57
N GLN A 637 -55.14 -57.26 155.07
CA GLN A 637 -55.48 -58.60 155.57
C GLN A 637 -55.04 -58.80 157.02
N GLU A 638 -53.86 -58.33 157.41
CA GLU A 638 -53.39 -58.39 158.80
C GLU A 638 -54.34 -57.62 159.75
N ALA A 639 -54.78 -56.43 159.35
CA ALA A 639 -55.73 -55.62 160.13
C ALA A 639 -57.11 -56.30 160.23
N GLU A 640 -57.60 -56.90 159.15
CA GLU A 640 -58.87 -57.64 159.14
C GLU A 640 -58.83 -58.87 160.04
N VAL A 641 -57.73 -59.63 160.01
CA VAL A 641 -57.52 -60.78 160.90
C VAL A 641 -57.46 -60.34 162.36
N GLN A 642 -56.78 -59.24 162.67
CA GLN A 642 -56.75 -58.68 164.04
C GLN A 642 -58.15 -58.30 164.52
N PHE A 643 -58.92 -57.57 163.71
CA PHE A 643 -60.29 -57.18 164.04
C PHE A 643 -61.20 -58.39 164.30
N LEU A 644 -61.14 -59.42 163.45
CA LEU A 644 -61.91 -60.67 163.64
C LEU A 644 -61.52 -61.40 164.93
N ARG A 645 -60.24 -61.37 165.29
CA ARG A 645 -59.73 -61.98 166.53
C ARG A 645 -60.28 -61.27 167.76
N GLU A 646 -60.22 -59.93 167.79
CA GLU A 646 -60.79 -59.11 168.86
C GLU A 646 -62.30 -59.29 168.98
N GLN A 647 -63.03 -59.32 167.85
CA GLN A 647 -64.47 -59.55 167.82
C GLN A 647 -64.82 -60.92 168.42
N SER A 648 -64.05 -61.96 168.08
CA SER A 648 -64.24 -63.32 168.61
C SER A 648 -63.96 -63.38 170.12
N GLU A 649 -62.89 -62.75 170.60
CA GLU A 649 -62.61 -62.65 172.04
C GLU A 649 -63.73 -61.96 172.81
N LEU A 650 -64.30 -60.88 172.24
CA LEU A 650 -65.38 -60.12 172.85
C LEU A 650 -66.68 -60.94 172.91
N GLN A 651 -66.97 -61.74 171.88
CA GLN A 651 -68.09 -62.70 171.90
C GLN A 651 -67.91 -63.78 172.97
N ILE A 652 -66.70 -64.33 173.11
CA ILE A 652 -66.39 -65.33 174.14
C ILE A 652 -66.56 -64.75 175.55
N LYS A 653 -66.08 -63.51 175.79
CA LYS A 653 -66.28 -62.80 177.07
C LYS A 653 -67.76 -62.60 177.37
N ARG A 654 -68.52 -62.06 176.41
CA ARG A 654 -69.98 -61.86 176.56
C ARG A 654 -70.71 -63.16 176.91
N ALA A 655 -70.38 -64.27 176.24
CA ALA A 655 -70.99 -65.56 176.51
C ALA A 655 -70.64 -66.10 177.91
N LYS A 656 -69.38 -65.96 178.35
CA LYS A 656 -68.96 -66.34 179.71
C LYS A 656 -69.68 -65.51 180.78
N ASP A 657 -69.78 -64.20 180.59
CA ASP A 657 -70.44 -63.32 181.57
C ASP A 657 -71.95 -63.61 181.67
N LEU A 658 -72.63 -63.82 180.54
CA LEU A 658 -74.03 -64.23 180.53
C LEU A 658 -74.25 -65.57 181.25
N SER A 659 -73.38 -66.55 181.01
CA SER A 659 -73.45 -67.85 181.67
C SER A 659 -73.25 -67.72 183.19
N ASN A 660 -72.29 -66.91 183.63
CA ASN A 660 -72.07 -66.64 185.06
C ASN A 660 -73.28 -65.95 185.71
N ILE A 661 -73.92 -65.01 185.02
CA ILE A 661 -75.15 -64.35 185.49
C ILE A 661 -76.28 -65.37 185.65
N GLU A 662 -76.49 -66.26 184.68
CA GLU A 662 -77.53 -67.30 184.78
C GLU A 662 -77.29 -68.27 185.94
N VAL A 663 -76.06 -68.74 186.12
CA VAL A 663 -75.68 -69.61 187.24
C VAL A 663 -75.93 -68.91 188.58
N SER A 664 -75.58 -67.62 188.69
CA SER A 664 -75.81 -66.83 189.91
C SER A 664 -77.29 -66.62 190.21
N LYS A 665 -78.11 -66.33 189.19
CA LYS A 665 -79.57 -66.17 189.28
C LYS A 665 -80.26 -67.47 189.69
N PHE A 666 -79.83 -68.60 189.12
CA PHE A 666 -80.36 -69.91 189.46
C PHE A 666 -80.00 -70.30 190.91
N SER A 667 -78.77 -70.02 191.34
CA SER A 667 -78.31 -70.21 192.72
C SER A 667 -79.14 -69.40 193.73
N THR A 668 -79.44 -68.13 193.43
CA THR A 668 -80.29 -67.27 194.28
C THR A 668 -81.75 -67.74 194.33
N LEU A 669 -82.29 -68.19 193.19
CA LEU A 669 -83.62 -68.79 193.14
C LEU A 669 -83.73 -70.05 194.00
N VAL A 670 -82.75 -70.95 193.92
CA VAL A 670 -82.75 -72.21 194.70
C VAL A 670 -82.58 -71.97 196.20
N SER A 671 -81.77 -70.97 196.59
CA SER A 671 -81.54 -70.64 198.01
C SER A 671 -82.74 -69.96 198.68
N SER A 672 -83.43 -69.05 197.99
CA SER A 672 -84.61 -68.35 198.53
C SER A 672 -85.81 -69.26 198.81
N MET A 673 -85.98 -70.33 198.05
CA MET A 673 -87.08 -71.28 198.27
C MET A 673 -86.82 -72.22 199.45
N GLY A 674 -85.58 -72.42 199.88
CA GLY A 674 -85.24 -73.34 200.98
C GLY A 674 -85.40 -74.82 200.58
N LYS A 675 -84.38 -75.63 200.89
CA LYS A 675 -84.29 -77.05 200.49
C LYS A 675 -85.50 -77.89 200.97
N GLN A 676 -86.10 -77.53 202.10
CA GLN A 676 -87.31 -78.15 202.66
C GLN A 676 -88.59 -77.79 201.89
N THR A 677 -88.73 -76.56 201.36
CA THR A 677 -89.94 -76.12 200.63
C THR A 677 -89.95 -76.62 199.19
N ILE A 678 -88.79 -76.69 198.52
CA ILE A 678 -88.66 -77.30 197.18
C ILE A 678 -89.03 -78.79 197.25
N SER A 679 -88.65 -79.49 198.34
CA SER A 679 -89.07 -80.87 198.58
C SER A 679 -90.57 -81.02 198.85
N ARG A 680 -91.23 -80.03 199.44
CA ARG A 680 -92.68 -80.05 199.68
C ARG A 680 -93.48 -79.70 198.42
N ILE A 681 -93.01 -78.75 197.61
CA ILE A 681 -93.63 -78.37 196.32
C ILE A 681 -93.56 -79.54 195.33
N ALA A 682 -92.46 -80.29 195.30
CA ALA A 682 -92.35 -81.50 194.50
C ALA A 682 -93.27 -82.65 195.00
N LYS A 683 -93.63 -82.69 196.29
CA LYS A 683 -94.52 -83.71 196.91
C LYS A 683 -96.01 -83.32 196.95
N ALA A 684 -96.35 -82.06 196.71
CA ALA A 684 -97.73 -81.54 196.79
C ALA A 684 -98.66 -82.10 195.71
N GLY A 685 -98.13 -82.45 194.52
CA GLY A 685 -98.90 -83.06 193.43
C GLY A 685 -99.39 -84.49 193.72
N PRO A 686 -98.52 -85.40 194.20
CA PRO A 686 -98.92 -86.75 194.61
C PRO A 686 -99.78 -86.82 195.89
N GLU A 687 -99.49 -86.02 196.92
CA GLU A 687 -100.22 -86.08 198.22
C GLU A 687 -101.65 -85.51 198.17
N SER A 688 -101.88 -84.46 197.38
CA SER A 688 -103.22 -83.90 197.21
C SER A 688 -104.10 -84.82 196.35
N LYS A 689 -103.54 -85.43 195.30
CA LYS A 689 -104.19 -86.48 194.50
C LYS A 689 -104.43 -87.76 195.31
N ALA A 690 -103.62 -88.08 196.32
CA ALA A 690 -103.86 -89.16 197.28
C ALA A 690 -104.94 -88.84 198.34
N ARG A 691 -105.11 -87.56 198.75
CA ARG A 691 -106.24 -87.12 199.61
C ARG A 691 -107.57 -87.02 198.86
N LEU A 692 -107.51 -86.72 197.56
CA LEU A 692 -108.59 -86.94 196.60
C LEU A 692 -108.88 -88.44 196.36
N LEU A 693 -108.14 -89.38 197.01
CA LEU A 693 -108.23 -90.86 196.95
C LEU A 693 -108.54 -91.60 198.29
N GLN A 694 -108.66 -90.90 199.45
CA GLN A 694 -109.08 -91.51 200.74
C GLN A 694 -110.48 -91.11 201.32
N SER A 695 -111.14 -90.02 200.85
CA SER A 695 -112.48 -89.56 201.30
C SER A 695 -113.75 -89.92 200.49
N LEU A 696 -113.71 -90.20 199.18
CA LEU A 696 -114.68 -91.10 198.55
C LEU A 696 -114.27 -92.52 199.00
N GLY A 697 -115.02 -93.12 199.91
CA GLY A 697 -115.33 -94.53 199.69
C GLY A 697 -116.22 -94.57 198.43
N ILE A 698 -115.74 -94.82 197.22
CA ILE A 698 -114.74 -95.82 196.85
C ILE A 698 -113.82 -95.17 195.82
N GLN A 699 -112.66 -94.68 196.23
CA GLN A 699 -112.07 -93.60 195.44
C GLN A 699 -111.34 -94.03 194.20
N SER A 700 -111.36 -95.32 193.88
CA SER A 700 -110.74 -95.83 192.67
C SER A 700 -111.48 -95.30 191.45
N VAL A 701 -111.07 -94.11 191.06
CA VAL A 701 -111.10 -93.62 189.70
C VAL A 701 -109.68 -93.17 189.41
N LEU A 702 -109.45 -93.07 188.12
CA LEU A 702 -108.59 -92.09 187.48
C LEU A 702 -107.41 -92.82 186.85
N ILE A 703 -107.46 -93.07 185.54
CA ILE A 703 -107.68 -92.17 184.39
C ILE A 703 -106.34 -91.94 183.71
N THR A 704 -106.46 -92.07 182.40
CA THR A 704 -105.46 -92.07 181.38
C THR A 704 -105.39 -90.68 180.76
N ASP A 705 -104.20 -90.08 180.75
CA ASP A 705 -103.75 -89.33 179.58
C ASP A 705 -102.29 -89.72 179.29
N GLY A 706 -102.09 -90.22 178.07
CA GLY A 706 -100.96 -91.06 177.71
C GLY A 706 -99.83 -90.29 177.07
N LYS A 707 -98.87 -89.82 177.87
CA LYS A 707 -97.45 -89.93 177.49
C LYS A 707 -96.42 -89.88 178.62
N THR A 708 -96.84 -90.07 179.87
CA THR A 708 -96.13 -91.04 180.72
C THR A 708 -97.11 -91.76 181.66
N PRO A 709 -97.24 -93.10 181.54
CA PRO A 709 -98.14 -93.94 182.34
C PRO A 709 -97.47 -94.45 183.65
N ILE A 710 -98.20 -94.46 184.80
CA ILE A 710 -98.88 -95.60 185.48
C ILE A 710 -97.83 -96.59 186.09
N ASN A 711 -97.86 -97.07 187.33
CA ASN A 711 -98.92 -97.45 188.25
C ASN A 711 -98.41 -97.53 189.70
N MET A 712 -99.36 -97.48 190.62
CA MET A 712 -99.19 -97.61 192.07
C MET A 712 -98.83 -99.05 192.50
N ILE A 713 -98.20 -99.21 193.67
CA ILE A 713 -98.70 -99.98 194.84
C ILE A 713 -97.55 -100.14 195.85
N GLY A 714 -97.85 -99.82 197.12
CA GLY A 714 -97.26 -100.45 198.29
C GLY A 714 -95.86 -100.01 198.73
N ASN A 715 -95.83 -99.39 199.90
CA ASN A 715 -94.76 -99.42 200.90
C ASN A 715 -93.56 -98.46 200.82
N GLN A 716 -93.60 -97.55 201.79
CA GLN A 716 -92.54 -97.26 202.78
C GLN A 716 -91.18 -96.72 202.30
N THR A 717 -91.06 -95.41 202.50
CA THR A 717 -89.87 -94.66 203.00
C THR A 717 -88.59 -94.60 202.17
N GLY A 718 -88.39 -93.43 201.53
CA GLY A 718 -87.13 -92.65 201.57
C GLY A 718 -86.00 -92.99 200.59
N GLY A 719 -85.62 -92.04 199.73
CA GLY A 719 -84.31 -92.06 199.06
C GLY A 719 -84.26 -91.29 197.74
N TYR A 720 -83.39 -90.29 197.65
CA TYR A 720 -83.07 -89.50 196.45
C TYR A 720 -82.15 -90.28 195.50
N ALA A 721 -82.37 -90.17 194.20
CA ALA A 721 -81.30 -90.31 193.21
C ALA A 721 -81.60 -89.43 191.99
N THR A 722 -80.67 -88.50 191.80
CA THR A 722 -80.54 -87.48 190.77
C THR A 722 -80.32 -88.06 189.38
N THR A 723 -81.06 -87.56 188.40
CA THR A 723 -80.63 -87.49 187.01
C THR A 723 -79.83 -86.20 186.79
N TYR A 724 -78.53 -86.37 186.57
CA TYR A 724 -77.77 -85.50 185.66
C TYR A 724 -77.51 -86.40 184.44
N ALA A 725 -78.04 -86.21 183.23
CA ALA A 725 -78.52 -85.04 182.50
C ALA A 725 -77.56 -83.84 182.54
N PRO A 726 -77.19 -83.27 181.38
CA PRO A 726 -77.94 -83.28 180.13
C PRO A 726 -77.75 -84.52 179.25
#